data_AF-A0A7K5XKZ7-F1
#
_entry.id   AF-A0A7K5XKZ7-F1
#
_cell.length_a   1.000
_cell.length_b   1.000
_cell.length_c   1.000
_cell.angle_alpha   90.00
_cell.angle_beta   90.00
_cell.angle_gamma   90.00
#
_symmetry.space_group_name_H-M   'P 1'
#
loop_
_entity.id
_entity.type
_entity.pdbx_description
1 polymer ?
#
loop_
_entity_poly.entity_id
_entity_poly.type
_entity_poly.pdbx_seq_one_letter_code
_entity_poly.pdbx_strand_id
1 'polypeptide(L)'
;MEELCGVGAAAPLRGAAVPLGRDAEEPKQGSVLFLGGNEVKSSAVVKYSSAPPQAAFARLQEKTDLKLPPANWLRESAKLGPVGTTILGNNKKSKPFSSFGMAYDFIDSVGNDVDVVSDSENIKKLLKIPYSKSHVSMAVHRIGRTLLLDELDIQELFMRSSQTGDWTWLKEFYQRLIDQKWQRKKKSKEHWYQKAILSKFLYYSINGDGAAQPVPSTSKQHQEGPVSGETDEAGRASWPAPFEMPSSLSEDPGASNQGSVPLEPSYIVGHVASAPKEQNLTTLFNDGENSQGLKNDFVRNILWTFEDIHMLVGSNMPIFGGGRYPAVSLRLRDNNKPINVLTGIDYWLDNLICNVPELVMCFHVNGIVQKYEMIKTEDIPNLENSNFSTKVIKDIAQNILSFLKSNCTKEGHTYWLFKASGSDIVKLYDLTTLCEETEDKYQNPFTMPVAILLYKVACNMMLKKNQNKKHYGTIRTLLLNCLKLLDNGRHPQIIASANYMLSELFQLDEPKKEDTTDFPINGNSDESYSEEEEEMPDSDENGSYSNSSDPPDDNKAVAIIKSVGELSVPEKYKSVHRIRPSCAFPVCHGTEERCRLVLNYVLEGLKSVDSSVKKEGDLPAADPSTPIPLKYEDESTSGGPECLEKQMALFLDKMGSFQKGKHSSQSGMIPGSWQYKMKLQLILKSSKAYYVLSDAAMILQKYGRALRYIKLALQCHDTYCCLSTSMLPEVLVFLCQCLTLCGDIQLMLAQNANNRAAYLEEYNYQTKEDQEILHSLHRESRCQVFAWATDLSTDLECQLSVSCKCYEAAYEILLFSNLKNRNPEQRIQVLKRMGNIRNEIGVFYMNQAAAVQTERVGNKSVSTTEQQLWKKSFSCFEEGIQNFESIDDATNAALLLCNTGRLMRICAQAHCATEGDFKREFSPEEALYYNKAIDYYLKALRSLGKRDVHPAVWDSVNWELSTTYFTMATLQQDYAPLSRKAQEQIEKEVSEAMMKSLKYCDIDTVSARQPLCQYRAATIHHRLASMYHSCLRNQVGDEHLRKQHRVLADLHYSKAVRLFQLLKDAPCEFLRVQLERVAFAEFQMASQNSSAGKLKTLSGALDIMVKTKGAFQLIRKELVAESEQITKDKSSAENMSPLDSSTGLNKEEVLKLLSIFESRMSFLLLQSIKLLTSTKKKIGGINEEEAVLKTNKQVYSLLLRATANKSMTLLERIEVILNLLEQLTPSSEASNGGIQ
;
A
#
# COMPACT_ATOMS: atom_id res chain seq x y z
N MET A 1 -31.84 -60.36 -11.01
CA MET A 1 -33.29 -60.16 -11.18
C MET A 1 -33.43 -59.03 -12.18
N GLU A 2 -33.55 -59.40 -13.45
CA GLU A 2 -34.78 -59.26 -14.27
C GLU A 2 -34.88 -57.81 -14.79
N GLU A 3 -34.48 -57.46 -16.02
CA GLU A 3 -34.92 -57.89 -17.37
C GLU A 3 -36.33 -57.40 -17.80
N LEU A 4 -36.38 -56.85 -19.03
CA LEU A 4 -37.53 -56.61 -19.94
C LEU A 4 -38.51 -55.47 -19.61
N CYS A 5 -39.21 -54.83 -20.57
CA CYS A 5 -39.04 -54.45 -21.98
C CYS A 5 -40.37 -53.75 -22.35
N GLY A 6 -40.35 -52.74 -23.23
CA GLY A 6 -41.59 -52.17 -23.78
C GLY A 6 -41.34 -51.11 -24.84
N VAL A 7 -41.51 -51.51 -26.11
CA VAL A 7 -41.21 -50.78 -27.36
C VAL A 7 -42.36 -49.83 -27.76
N GLY A 8 -42.06 -48.68 -28.39
CA GLY A 8 -43.06 -47.85 -29.06
C GLY A 8 -42.56 -46.56 -29.76
N ALA A 9 -41.91 -46.72 -30.92
CA ALA A 9 -41.87 -45.87 -32.13
C ALA A 9 -41.74 -44.31 -32.10
N ALA A 10 -40.70 -43.88 -32.84
CA ALA A 10 -40.63 -42.75 -33.79
C ALA A 10 -40.50 -41.28 -33.31
N ALA A 11 -39.23 -40.85 -33.23
CA ALA A 11 -38.61 -39.55 -33.56
C ALA A 11 -39.38 -38.24 -33.34
N PRO A 12 -38.91 -37.35 -32.43
CA PRO A 12 -39.43 -35.99 -32.32
C PRO A 12 -38.47 -34.91 -32.84
N LEU A 13 -39.14 -33.91 -33.43
CA LEU A 13 -38.70 -32.60 -33.85
C LEU A 13 -37.99 -31.79 -32.76
N ARG A 14 -37.03 -30.97 -33.23
CA ARG A 14 -36.34 -29.90 -32.49
C ARG A 14 -37.33 -28.92 -31.83
N GLY A 15 -37.06 -28.59 -30.57
CA GLY A 15 -37.58 -27.39 -29.91
C GLY A 15 -37.23 -27.31 -28.43
N ALA A 16 -36.25 -26.48 -28.06
CA ALA A 16 -36.12 -25.96 -26.70
C ALA A 16 -35.44 -24.59 -26.74
N ALA A 17 -36.05 -23.64 -26.04
CA ALA A 17 -35.84 -22.21 -26.08
C ALA A 17 -34.72 -21.71 -25.15
N VAL A 18 -34.15 -20.56 -25.50
CA VAL A 18 -33.22 -19.72 -24.73
C VAL A 18 -33.88 -18.35 -24.50
N PRO A 19 -33.66 -17.73 -23.33
CA PRO A 19 -33.46 -16.27 -23.25
C PRO A 19 -32.28 -15.94 -22.31
N LEU A 20 -31.58 -14.80 -22.31
CA LEU A 20 -31.47 -13.62 -23.16
C LEU A 20 -30.19 -12.93 -22.64
N GLY A 21 -29.16 -12.78 -23.48
CA GLY A 21 -27.94 -12.04 -23.17
C GLY A 21 -27.53 -11.28 -24.42
N ARG A 22 -27.52 -9.94 -24.34
CA ARG A 22 -27.18 -9.04 -25.46
C ARG A 22 -25.66 -8.89 -25.54
N ASP A 23 -25.05 -9.55 -26.52
CA ASP A 23 -23.76 -9.16 -27.09
C ASP A 23 -24.00 -8.40 -28.40
N ALA A 24 -23.28 -7.30 -28.60
CA ALA A 24 -23.30 -6.52 -29.83
C ALA A 24 -22.28 -7.11 -30.82
N GLU A 25 -22.78 -7.62 -31.95
CA GLU A 25 -22.01 -8.21 -33.05
C GLU A 25 -21.20 -7.17 -33.86
N GLU A 26 -19.91 -7.45 -34.07
CA GLU A 26 -19.12 -6.93 -35.18
C GLU A 26 -19.48 -7.67 -36.49
N PRO A 27 -19.54 -6.99 -37.66
CA PRO A 27 -19.88 -7.66 -38.90
C PRO A 27 -18.67 -8.42 -39.48
N LYS A 28 -18.81 -9.75 -39.56
CA LYS A 28 -17.89 -10.65 -40.28
C LYS A 28 -17.85 -10.32 -41.77
N GLN A 29 -16.68 -9.92 -42.29
CA GLN A 29 -16.40 -9.92 -43.72
C GLN A 29 -16.21 -11.35 -44.22
N GLY A 30 -17.05 -11.77 -45.16
CA GLY A 30 -16.93 -13.04 -45.86
C GLY A 30 -15.70 -13.08 -46.76
N SER A 31 -14.86 -14.09 -46.59
CA SER A 31 -13.75 -14.40 -47.48
C SER A 31 -14.28 -14.92 -48.82
N VAL A 32 -14.15 -14.12 -49.87
CA VAL A 32 -14.18 -14.63 -51.25
C VAL A 32 -12.74 -14.84 -51.68
N LEU A 33 -12.36 -16.10 -51.88
CA LEU A 33 -11.10 -16.50 -52.49
C LEU A 33 -11.05 -15.98 -53.94
N PHE A 34 -10.22 -14.98 -54.21
CA PHE A 34 -9.80 -14.60 -55.56
C PHE A 34 -8.28 -14.85 -55.70
N LEU A 35 -7.93 -15.68 -56.68
CA LEU A 35 -6.55 -15.92 -57.12
C LEU A 35 -6.08 -14.72 -57.96
N GLY A 36 -5.23 -13.85 -57.38
CA GLY A 36 -4.57 -12.73 -58.06
C GLY A 36 -3.51 -12.04 -57.18
N GLY A 37 -2.29 -12.56 -57.14
CA GLY A 37 -1.22 -12.19 -56.19
C GLY A 37 -0.46 -10.87 -56.44
N ASN A 38 -1.13 -9.77 -56.81
CA ASN A 38 -0.48 -8.49 -57.14
C ASN A 38 -0.96 -7.24 -56.36
N GLU A 39 -1.91 -7.34 -55.46
CA GLU A 39 -2.45 -6.17 -54.75
C GLU A 39 -1.78 -5.91 -53.40
N VAL A 40 -1.42 -4.65 -53.17
CA VAL A 40 -0.88 -4.14 -51.89
C VAL A 40 -2.04 -3.90 -50.93
N LYS A 41 -1.96 -4.44 -49.72
CA LYS A 41 -2.98 -4.26 -48.67
C LYS A 41 -2.88 -2.86 -48.09
N SER A 42 -3.98 -2.10 -48.14
CA SER A 42 -4.07 -0.75 -47.59
C SER A 42 -5.42 -0.56 -46.92
N SER A 43 -5.43 -0.07 -45.68
CA SER A 43 -6.66 0.30 -44.96
C SER A 43 -6.48 1.65 -44.28
N ALA A 44 -7.44 2.56 -44.42
CA ALA A 44 -7.40 3.88 -43.81
C ALA A 44 -8.67 4.17 -43.00
N VAL A 45 -8.49 4.59 -41.75
CA VAL A 45 -9.58 4.92 -40.81
C VAL A 45 -9.46 6.38 -40.40
N VAL A 46 -10.50 7.18 -40.66
CA VAL A 46 -10.52 8.60 -40.31
C VAL A 46 -10.74 8.75 -38.80
N LYS A 47 -9.79 9.35 -38.08
CA LYS A 47 -9.89 9.65 -36.64
C LYS A 47 -10.52 11.01 -36.37
N TYR A 48 -10.21 11.99 -37.22
CA TYR A 48 -10.76 13.34 -37.15
C TYR A 48 -10.96 13.90 -38.54
N SER A 49 -12.05 14.66 -38.73
CA SER A 49 -12.30 15.42 -39.95
C SER A 49 -12.99 16.73 -39.60
N SER A 50 -12.42 17.85 -40.03
CA SER A 50 -13.10 19.14 -40.08
C SER A 50 -13.86 19.36 -41.39
N ALA A 51 -13.83 18.37 -42.29
CA ALA A 51 -14.37 18.50 -43.63
C ALA A 51 -15.91 18.50 -43.61
N PRO A 52 -16.57 19.38 -44.39
CA PRO A 52 -18.01 19.34 -44.57
C PRO A 52 -18.45 18.00 -45.18
N PRO A 53 -19.74 17.63 -45.07
CA PRO A 53 -20.30 16.49 -45.78
C PRO A 53 -19.90 16.52 -47.25
N GLN A 54 -19.58 15.36 -47.81
CA GLN A 54 -19.11 15.26 -49.19
C GLN A 54 -20.07 15.99 -50.12
N ALA A 55 -19.57 17.04 -50.76
CA ALA A 55 -20.33 17.81 -51.73
C ALA A 55 -20.36 17.04 -53.05
N ALA A 56 -21.52 17.04 -53.71
CA ALA A 56 -21.60 16.64 -55.11
C ALA A 56 -20.77 17.62 -55.95
N PHE A 57 -19.99 17.10 -56.90
CA PHE A 57 -19.23 17.94 -57.82
C PHE A 57 -19.99 18.09 -59.15
N ALA A 58 -19.93 19.30 -59.73
CA ALA A 58 -20.45 19.59 -61.05
C ALA A 58 -19.39 19.26 -62.11
N ARG A 59 -19.76 18.45 -63.11
CA ARG A 59 -18.93 18.24 -64.31
C ARG A 59 -19.04 19.46 -65.21
N LEU A 60 -17.91 20.06 -65.57
CA LEU A 60 -17.88 21.16 -66.52
C LEU A 60 -18.17 20.66 -67.93
N GLN A 61 -18.88 21.47 -68.71
CA GLN A 61 -19.13 21.15 -70.10
C GLN A 61 -17.81 21.18 -70.89
N GLU A 62 -17.72 20.35 -71.92
CA GLU A 62 -16.60 20.43 -72.86
C GLU A 62 -16.54 21.84 -73.48
N LYS A 63 -15.32 22.35 -73.69
CA LYS A 63 -15.04 23.72 -74.17
C LYS A 63 -15.26 24.85 -73.15
N THR A 64 -15.46 24.55 -71.87
CA THR A 64 -15.38 25.56 -70.80
C THR A 64 -13.98 26.16 -70.70
N ASP A 65 -13.85 27.50 -70.71
CA ASP A 65 -12.58 28.21 -70.51
C ASP A 65 -12.32 28.53 -69.02
N LEU A 66 -11.41 27.78 -68.40
CA LEU A 66 -10.97 27.95 -67.01
C LEU A 66 -10.09 29.21 -66.80
N LYS A 67 -9.73 29.96 -67.85
CA LYS A 67 -9.04 31.25 -67.68
C LYS A 67 -9.99 32.32 -67.17
N LEU A 68 -11.27 32.22 -67.50
CA LEU A 68 -12.29 33.18 -67.09
C LEU A 68 -12.64 32.98 -65.61
N PRO A 69 -12.68 34.06 -64.80
CA PRO A 69 -13.12 33.96 -63.41
C PRO A 69 -14.63 33.66 -63.34
N PRO A 70 -15.08 32.76 -62.44
CA PRO A 70 -16.50 32.53 -62.17
C PRO A 70 -17.26 33.81 -61.79
N ALA A 71 -18.58 33.87 -62.07
CA ALA A 71 -19.42 35.06 -61.85
C ALA A 71 -19.44 35.58 -60.39
N ASN A 72 -19.06 34.74 -59.41
CA ASN A 72 -18.97 35.06 -57.98
C ASN A 72 -17.54 34.91 -57.40
N TRP A 73 -16.51 34.85 -58.23
CA TRP A 73 -15.10 34.59 -57.83
C TRP A 73 -14.54 35.54 -56.75
N LEU A 74 -15.11 36.73 -56.62
CA LEU A 74 -14.70 37.77 -55.67
C LEU A 74 -15.71 38.02 -54.51
N ARG A 75 -16.84 37.29 -54.46
CA ARG A 75 -17.85 37.43 -53.38
C ARG A 75 -17.79 36.24 -52.43
N GLU A 76 -17.75 36.52 -51.13
CA GLU A 76 -17.74 35.52 -50.05
C GLU A 76 -19.11 34.82 -50.00
N SER A 77 -19.21 33.59 -50.51
CA SER A 77 -20.47 32.83 -50.51
C SER A 77 -20.69 32.13 -49.16
N ALA A 78 -21.89 32.25 -48.60
CA ALA A 78 -22.25 31.73 -47.27
C ALA A 78 -22.15 30.19 -47.11
N LYS A 79 -22.10 29.42 -48.20
CA LYS A 79 -22.00 27.94 -48.15
C LYS A 79 -20.57 27.40 -48.02
N LEU A 80 -19.54 28.21 -48.29
CA LEU A 80 -18.14 27.76 -48.33
C LEU A 80 -17.12 28.74 -47.74
N GLY A 81 -17.51 29.93 -47.24
CA GLY A 81 -16.52 30.87 -46.69
C GLY A 81 -15.43 31.26 -47.73
N PRO A 82 -14.21 31.66 -47.30
CA PRO A 82 -13.15 32.13 -48.21
C PRO A 82 -12.52 31.04 -49.11
N VAL A 83 -13.11 29.85 -49.20
CA VAL A 83 -12.53 28.61 -49.77
C VAL A 83 -12.15 28.71 -51.25
N GLY A 84 -12.73 29.60 -52.04
CA GLY A 84 -12.44 29.70 -53.48
C GLY A 84 -11.00 30.04 -53.85
N THR A 85 -10.26 30.68 -52.93
CA THR A 85 -8.88 31.16 -53.13
C THR A 85 -7.83 30.36 -52.35
N THR A 86 -8.22 29.51 -51.40
CA THR A 86 -7.31 28.86 -50.43
C THR A 86 -6.99 27.39 -50.71
N ILE A 87 -7.70 26.72 -51.62
CA ILE A 87 -7.55 25.25 -51.87
C ILE A 87 -6.15 24.88 -52.43
N LEU A 88 -5.32 25.85 -52.81
CA LEU A 88 -3.95 25.60 -53.25
C LEU A 88 -2.96 26.41 -52.42
N GLY A 89 -2.53 25.79 -51.32
CA GLY A 89 -1.66 26.31 -50.27
C GLY A 89 -0.73 27.43 -50.70
N ASN A 90 -1.01 28.64 -50.22
CA ASN A 90 -0.06 29.75 -50.22
C ASN A 90 -0.42 30.79 -49.17
N ASN A 91 -0.40 30.41 -47.89
CA ASN A 91 -0.12 31.37 -46.83
C ASN A 91 1.01 30.81 -45.97
N LYS A 92 2.17 31.46 -46.04
CA LYS A 92 3.41 31.12 -45.32
C LYS A 92 3.30 31.31 -43.79
N LYS A 93 2.12 31.12 -43.19
CA LYS A 93 1.91 31.36 -41.75
C LYS A 93 1.17 30.27 -40.99
N SER A 94 0.72 29.18 -41.60
CA SER A 94 0.40 27.94 -40.85
C SER A 94 0.56 26.70 -41.75
N LYS A 95 1.48 25.80 -41.40
CA LYS A 95 1.43 24.43 -41.90
C LYS A 95 0.28 23.75 -41.15
N PRO A 96 -0.76 23.20 -41.81
CA PRO A 96 -1.94 22.65 -41.13
C PRO A 96 -1.65 21.37 -40.35
N PHE A 97 -0.59 20.64 -40.72
CA PHE A 97 -0.16 19.41 -40.07
C PHE A 97 1.27 19.56 -39.56
N SER A 98 1.44 19.51 -38.24
CA SER A 98 2.73 19.31 -37.58
C SER A 98 2.71 17.94 -36.94
N SER A 99 3.78 17.15 -37.09
CA SER A 99 3.86 15.80 -36.50
C SER A 99 3.68 15.85 -34.98
N PHE A 100 4.24 16.87 -34.31
CA PHE A 100 4.04 17.11 -32.87
C PHE A 100 2.58 17.44 -32.52
N GLY A 101 1.91 18.28 -33.33
CA GLY A 101 0.51 18.64 -33.11
C GLY A 101 -0.42 17.43 -33.23
N MET A 102 -0.24 16.61 -34.26
CA MET A 102 -1.01 15.37 -34.42
C MET A 102 -0.70 14.35 -33.33
N ALA A 103 0.57 14.20 -32.94
CA ALA A 103 0.94 13.33 -31.82
C ALA A 103 0.34 13.80 -30.49
N TYR A 104 0.16 15.11 -30.33
CA TYR A 104 -0.49 15.71 -29.17
C TYR A 104 -2.00 15.42 -29.14
N ASP A 105 -2.69 15.67 -30.26
CA ASP A 105 -4.14 15.47 -30.37
C ASP A 105 -4.54 13.99 -30.23
N PHE A 106 -3.67 13.07 -30.67
CA PHE A 106 -3.90 11.61 -30.62
C PHE A 106 -2.86 10.88 -29.76
N ILE A 107 -2.58 11.43 -28.57
CA ILE A 107 -1.55 10.89 -27.68
C ILE A 107 -1.79 9.45 -27.25
N ASP A 108 -3.04 8.98 -27.31
CA ASP A 108 -3.42 7.60 -27.07
C ASP A 108 -2.82 6.59 -28.05
N SER A 109 -2.53 7.02 -29.27
CA SER A 109 -2.00 6.16 -30.34
C SER A 109 -0.47 6.18 -30.41
N VAL A 110 0.18 7.12 -29.73
CA VAL A 110 1.63 7.35 -29.79
C VAL A 110 2.35 6.50 -28.74
N GLY A 111 3.47 5.88 -29.11
CA GLY A 111 4.37 5.14 -28.22
C GLY A 111 4.25 3.61 -28.32
N ASN A 112 3.06 3.09 -28.63
CA ASN A 112 2.81 1.64 -28.73
C ASN A 112 2.12 1.20 -30.04
N ASP A 113 1.10 1.92 -30.51
CA ASP A 113 0.19 1.43 -31.57
C ASP A 113 0.53 1.94 -32.97
N VAL A 114 1.23 3.07 -33.07
CA VAL A 114 1.58 3.73 -34.35
C VAL A 114 3.09 3.75 -34.55
N ASP A 115 3.54 3.38 -35.75
CA ASP A 115 4.96 3.42 -36.15
C ASP A 115 5.41 4.82 -36.56
N VAL A 116 4.58 5.55 -37.30
CA VAL A 116 4.95 6.84 -37.92
C VAL A 116 3.83 7.88 -37.78
N VAL A 117 4.17 9.12 -37.43
CA VAL A 117 3.26 10.27 -37.43
C VAL A 117 3.81 11.34 -38.37
N SER A 118 3.07 11.73 -39.42
CA SER A 118 3.54 12.72 -40.40
C SER A 118 2.44 13.32 -41.27
N ASP A 119 2.73 14.42 -41.95
CA ASP A 119 1.92 14.93 -43.06
C ASP A 119 1.99 13.97 -44.27
N SER A 120 0.86 13.76 -44.94
CA SER A 120 0.75 13.01 -46.19
C SER A 120 1.81 13.42 -47.24
N GLU A 121 2.11 14.71 -47.37
CA GLU A 121 3.12 15.20 -48.32
C GLU A 121 4.54 14.71 -47.99
N ASN A 122 4.86 14.55 -46.71
CA ASN A 122 6.15 14.05 -46.24
C ASN A 122 6.30 12.56 -46.54
N ILE A 123 5.27 11.77 -46.28
CA ILE A 123 5.25 10.35 -46.62
C ILE A 123 5.39 10.15 -48.13
N LYS A 124 4.62 10.90 -48.94
CA LYS A 124 4.75 10.88 -50.40
C LYS A 124 6.16 11.26 -50.86
N LYS A 125 6.79 12.28 -50.27
CA LYS A 125 8.17 12.68 -50.59
C LYS A 125 9.16 11.54 -50.32
N LEU A 126 9.02 10.82 -49.20
CA LEU A 126 9.87 9.67 -48.87
C LEU A 126 9.71 8.51 -49.86
N LEU A 127 8.47 8.14 -50.19
CA LEU A 127 8.21 7.04 -51.13
C LEU A 127 8.63 7.36 -52.57
N LYS A 128 8.70 8.66 -52.92
CA LYS A 128 9.15 9.14 -54.24
C LYS A 128 10.67 9.35 -54.34
N ILE A 129 11.48 9.12 -53.30
CA ILE A 129 12.93 9.39 -53.32
C ILE A 129 13.62 8.69 -54.51
N PRO A 130 13.39 7.40 -54.83
CA PRO A 130 14.07 6.72 -55.94
C PRO A 130 13.69 7.27 -57.32
N TYR A 131 12.50 7.87 -57.43
CA TYR A 131 11.96 8.39 -58.68
C TYR A 131 12.24 9.88 -58.87
N SER A 132 12.63 10.59 -57.80
CA SER A 132 12.78 12.05 -57.80
C SER A 132 14.23 12.50 -57.67
N LYS A 133 14.64 13.41 -58.57
CA LYS A 133 15.91 14.14 -58.45
C LYS A 133 15.84 15.32 -57.48
N SER A 134 14.71 15.56 -56.83
CA SER A 134 14.57 16.64 -55.84
C SER A 134 15.44 16.40 -54.61
N HIS A 135 15.80 17.49 -53.94
CA HIS A 135 16.33 17.41 -52.57
C HIS A 135 15.25 16.90 -51.61
N VAL A 136 15.68 16.26 -50.52
CA VAL A 136 14.85 15.87 -49.37
C VAL A 136 15.54 16.34 -48.09
N SER A 137 14.78 16.96 -47.21
CA SER A 137 15.24 17.44 -45.91
C SER A 137 14.13 17.25 -44.90
N MET A 138 14.30 16.28 -44.00
CA MET A 138 13.27 15.91 -43.03
C MET A 138 13.86 15.73 -41.63
N ALA A 139 13.17 16.25 -40.63
CA ALA A 139 13.44 15.97 -39.24
C ALA A 139 12.69 14.69 -38.82
N VAL A 140 13.38 13.83 -38.09
CA VAL A 140 12.86 12.55 -37.59
C VAL A 140 13.04 12.55 -36.07
N HIS A 141 11.94 12.60 -35.32
CA HIS A 141 11.98 12.59 -33.85
C HIS A 141 11.59 11.21 -33.33
N ARG A 142 12.37 10.66 -32.40
CA ARG A 142 12.13 9.34 -31.80
C ARG A 142 11.39 9.46 -30.46
N ILE A 143 10.15 8.96 -30.39
CA ILE A 143 9.30 8.96 -29.19
C ILE A 143 8.80 7.53 -28.93
N GLY A 144 9.36 6.83 -27.95
CA GLY A 144 9.04 5.42 -27.73
C GLY A 144 9.34 4.57 -28.98
N ARG A 145 8.34 3.84 -29.45
CA ARG A 145 8.41 3.08 -30.72
C ARG A 145 8.04 3.91 -31.96
N THR A 146 7.46 5.08 -31.78
CA THR A 146 6.90 5.91 -32.85
C THR A 146 7.95 6.90 -33.38
N LEU A 147 7.94 7.12 -34.70
CA LEU A 147 8.76 8.12 -35.38
C LEU A 147 7.88 9.29 -35.85
N LEU A 148 8.23 10.50 -35.45
CA LEU A 148 7.56 11.72 -35.91
C LEU A 148 8.39 12.32 -37.04
N LEU A 149 7.76 12.57 -38.20
CA LEU A 149 8.45 13.05 -39.40
C LEU A 149 7.90 14.42 -39.81
N ASP A 150 8.77 15.42 -39.86
CA ASP A 150 8.43 16.77 -40.32
C ASP A 150 9.39 17.27 -41.41
N GLU A 151 8.88 18.14 -42.29
CA GLU A 151 9.72 18.80 -43.29
C GLU A 151 10.60 19.85 -42.62
N LEU A 152 11.92 19.67 -42.72
CA LEU A 152 12.90 20.61 -42.19
C LEU A 152 13.25 21.63 -43.28
N ASP A 153 12.56 22.77 -43.29
CA ASP A 153 12.86 23.88 -44.19
C ASP A 153 14.07 24.69 -43.66
N ILE A 154 15.23 24.31 -44.15
CA ILE A 154 16.51 24.91 -43.79
C ILE A 154 16.56 26.40 -44.15
N GLN A 155 15.81 26.86 -45.16
CA GLN A 155 15.79 28.28 -45.54
C GLN A 155 14.99 29.10 -44.55
N GLU A 156 13.86 28.58 -44.08
CA GLU A 156 13.07 29.21 -43.02
C GLU A 156 13.91 29.33 -41.74
N LEU A 157 14.64 28.28 -41.40
CA LEU A 157 15.56 28.27 -40.25
C LEU A 157 16.67 29.31 -40.39
N PHE A 158 17.27 29.48 -41.59
CA PHE A 158 18.29 30.50 -41.81
C PHE A 158 17.76 31.94 -41.83
N MET A 159 16.52 32.14 -42.27
CA MET A 159 15.88 33.45 -42.18
C MET A 159 15.59 33.80 -40.72
N ARG A 160 15.16 32.83 -39.92
CA ARG A 160 14.91 33.00 -38.47
C ARG A 160 16.22 33.18 -37.69
N SER A 161 17.27 32.42 -38.03
CA SER A 161 18.62 32.53 -37.43
C SER A 161 19.23 33.92 -37.62
N SER A 162 18.99 34.56 -38.77
CA SER A 162 19.49 35.92 -39.03
C SER A 162 18.83 36.99 -38.16
N GLN A 163 17.70 36.67 -37.52
CA GLN A 163 16.96 37.57 -36.63
C GLN A 163 17.21 37.26 -35.14
N THR A 164 17.39 35.99 -34.76
CA THR A 164 17.56 35.57 -33.35
C THR A 164 18.98 35.19 -32.95
N GLY A 165 19.90 34.97 -33.91
CA GLY A 165 21.27 34.52 -33.63
C GLY A 165 21.41 33.01 -33.39
N ASP A 166 20.31 32.30 -33.14
CA ASP A 166 20.28 30.83 -32.98
C ASP A 166 20.65 30.13 -34.31
N TRP A 167 21.31 28.96 -34.28
CA TRP A 167 21.57 28.08 -35.46
C TRP A 167 22.66 28.49 -36.45
N THR A 168 23.55 29.39 -36.07
CA THR A 168 24.75 29.70 -36.85
C THR A 168 25.57 28.43 -37.15
N TRP A 169 25.70 27.53 -36.17
CA TRP A 169 26.40 26.26 -36.34
C TRP A 169 25.76 25.36 -37.41
N LEU A 170 24.42 25.28 -37.47
CA LEU A 170 23.71 24.44 -38.45
C LEU A 170 23.86 25.03 -39.86
N LYS A 171 23.88 26.36 -39.95
CA LYS A 171 24.15 27.07 -41.20
C LYS A 171 25.56 26.81 -41.70
N GLU A 172 26.56 26.88 -40.82
CA GLU A 172 27.95 26.53 -41.16
C GLU A 172 28.08 25.05 -41.55
N PHE A 173 27.42 24.17 -40.82
CA PHE A 173 27.40 22.73 -41.12
C PHE A 173 26.76 22.45 -42.48
N TYR A 174 25.60 23.03 -42.77
CA TYR A 174 24.93 22.93 -44.06
C TYR A 174 25.76 23.52 -45.21
N GLN A 175 26.43 24.66 -44.97
CA GLN A 175 27.34 25.26 -45.96
C GLN A 175 28.55 24.38 -46.26
N ARG A 176 29.06 23.63 -45.27
CA ARG A 176 30.13 22.64 -45.49
C ARG A 176 29.64 21.42 -46.29
N LEU A 177 28.36 21.05 -46.16
CA LEU A 177 27.77 19.88 -46.83
C LEU A 177 27.41 20.11 -48.31
N ILE A 178 27.29 21.36 -48.77
CA ILE A 178 26.81 21.68 -50.12
C ILE A 178 27.84 22.49 -50.90
N ASP A 179 28.14 22.03 -52.12
CA ASP A 179 28.94 22.75 -53.10
C ASP A 179 28.33 24.13 -53.42
N GLN A 180 29.15 25.19 -53.45
CA GLN A 180 28.79 26.63 -53.33
C GLN A 180 27.80 27.19 -54.38
N LYS A 181 27.21 26.37 -55.26
CA LYS A 181 26.41 26.73 -56.43
C LYS A 181 24.88 26.54 -56.28
N TRP A 182 24.33 26.53 -55.07
CA TRP A 182 22.86 26.50 -54.93
C TRP A 182 22.24 27.89 -55.22
N GLN A 183 21.73 28.07 -56.43
CA GLN A 183 20.91 29.23 -56.83
C GLN A 183 19.43 28.86 -56.82
N ARG A 184 18.61 29.75 -56.24
CA ARG A 184 17.15 29.63 -56.12
C ARG A 184 16.53 29.39 -57.50
N LYS A 185 15.92 28.22 -57.76
CA LYS A 185 15.00 28.10 -58.91
C LYS A 185 13.78 28.97 -58.61
N LYS A 186 13.68 30.15 -59.24
CA LYS A 186 12.43 30.93 -59.28
C LYS A 186 11.33 30.00 -59.81
N LYS A 187 10.25 29.82 -59.04
CA LYS A 187 9.07 29.08 -59.51
C LYS A 187 8.63 29.72 -60.84
N SER A 188 8.54 28.91 -61.90
CA SER A 188 8.20 29.38 -63.24
C SER A 188 6.86 30.12 -63.25
N LYS A 189 6.71 31.14 -64.12
CA LYS A 189 5.42 31.82 -64.40
C LYS A 189 4.32 30.80 -64.74
N GLU A 190 4.71 29.69 -65.39
CA GLU A 190 3.86 28.54 -65.71
C GLU A 190 3.29 27.84 -64.47
N HIS A 191 4.06 27.69 -63.40
CA HIS A 191 3.59 27.04 -62.16
C HIS A 191 2.50 27.87 -61.47
N TRP A 192 2.67 29.20 -61.44
CA TRP A 192 1.64 30.11 -60.93
C TRP A 192 0.39 30.11 -61.80
N TYR A 193 0.56 30.04 -63.12
CA TYR A 193 -0.52 29.95 -64.07
C TYR A 193 -1.34 28.67 -63.89
N GLN A 194 -0.70 27.50 -63.81
CA GLN A 194 -1.38 26.22 -63.56
C GLN A 194 -2.11 26.19 -62.22
N LYS A 195 -1.52 26.77 -61.18
CA LYS A 195 -2.13 26.88 -59.85
C LYS A 195 -3.40 27.74 -59.88
N ALA A 196 -3.37 28.86 -60.62
CA ALA A 196 -4.53 29.73 -60.78
C ALA A 196 -5.68 29.04 -61.54
N ILE A 197 -5.36 28.26 -62.58
CA ILE A 197 -6.38 27.49 -63.34
C ILE A 197 -6.98 26.39 -62.46
N LEU A 198 -6.17 25.65 -61.72
CA LEU A 198 -6.66 24.58 -60.82
C LEU A 198 -7.58 25.14 -59.72
N SER A 199 -7.27 26.32 -59.17
CA SER A 199 -8.15 27.00 -58.20
C SER A 199 -9.51 27.33 -58.82
N LYS A 200 -9.53 27.85 -60.05
CA LYS A 200 -10.76 28.17 -60.79
C LYS A 200 -11.56 26.91 -61.12
N PHE A 201 -10.89 25.85 -61.54
CA PHE A 201 -11.49 24.54 -61.80
C PHE A 201 -12.21 23.98 -60.57
N LEU A 202 -11.57 23.99 -59.41
CA LEU A 202 -12.17 23.48 -58.17
C LEU A 202 -13.38 24.31 -57.75
N TYR A 203 -13.32 25.64 -57.86
CA TYR A 203 -14.47 26.51 -57.59
C TYR A 203 -15.66 26.23 -58.53
N TYR A 204 -15.40 26.14 -59.84
CA TYR A 204 -16.43 25.79 -60.83
C TYR A 204 -17.05 24.41 -60.57
N SER A 205 -16.24 23.44 -60.11
CA SER A 205 -16.70 22.09 -59.81
C SER A 205 -17.52 22.00 -58.51
N ILE A 206 -17.39 22.96 -57.59
CA ILE A 206 -18.08 22.94 -56.29
C ILE A 206 -19.37 23.75 -56.31
N ASN A 207 -19.37 24.92 -56.95
CA ASN A 207 -20.43 25.91 -56.72
C ASN A 207 -21.65 25.80 -57.64
N GLY A 208 -21.63 25.02 -58.72
CA GLY A 208 -22.80 24.59 -59.53
C GLY A 208 -23.67 25.68 -60.22
N ASP A 209 -23.79 26.88 -59.65
CA ASP A 209 -24.80 27.91 -59.96
C ASP A 209 -24.33 28.93 -61.01
N GLY A 210 -23.09 28.83 -61.48
CA GLY A 210 -22.56 29.67 -62.55
C GLY A 210 -21.96 28.79 -63.63
N ALA A 211 -22.80 28.13 -64.44
CA ALA A 211 -22.34 27.34 -65.57
C ALA A 211 -21.35 28.17 -66.40
N ALA A 212 -20.10 27.73 -66.47
CA ALA A 212 -19.07 28.39 -67.25
C ALA A 212 -19.52 28.40 -68.71
N GLN A 213 -19.77 29.59 -69.27
CA GLN A 213 -20.31 29.69 -70.62
C GLN A 213 -19.40 28.95 -71.60
N PRO A 214 -19.90 27.94 -72.34
CA PRO A 214 -19.13 27.31 -73.39
C PRO A 214 -18.85 28.37 -74.46
N VAL A 215 -17.65 28.31 -75.06
CA VAL A 215 -17.30 29.22 -76.17
C VAL A 215 -18.36 29.05 -77.28
N PRO A 216 -19.12 30.11 -77.66
CA PRO A 216 -20.20 29.97 -78.62
C PRO A 216 -19.66 29.59 -80.00
N SER A 217 -20.27 28.58 -80.62
CA SER A 217 -20.06 28.27 -82.03
C SER A 217 -20.72 29.35 -82.89
N THR A 218 -19.93 30.10 -83.63
CA THR A 218 -20.40 31.18 -84.51
C THR A 218 -21.24 30.65 -85.67
N SER A 219 -22.54 30.94 -85.69
CA SER A 219 -23.33 31.05 -86.93
C SER A 219 -24.57 31.97 -86.79
N LYS A 220 -24.42 33.18 -87.36
CA LYS A 220 -25.37 34.06 -88.10
C LYS A 220 -26.68 34.62 -87.46
N GLN A 221 -26.63 35.96 -87.26
CA GLN A 221 -27.49 37.06 -87.79
C GLN A 221 -29.00 37.23 -87.46
N HIS A 222 -29.31 38.47 -87.00
CA HIS A 222 -30.49 39.35 -87.25
C HIS A 222 -31.89 38.89 -86.77
N GLN A 223 -32.85 39.69 -86.28
CA GLN A 223 -33.03 41.10 -85.87
C GLN A 223 -34.46 41.18 -85.24
N GLU A 224 -34.70 42.13 -84.31
CA GLU A 224 -35.99 42.79 -83.96
C GLU A 224 -37.20 42.02 -83.36
N GLY A 225 -37.80 42.60 -82.30
CA GLY A 225 -39.07 42.20 -81.65
C GLY A 225 -40.30 42.95 -82.21
N PRO A 226 -41.39 43.23 -81.44
CA PRO A 226 -41.98 42.57 -80.26
C PRO A 226 -43.54 42.40 -80.34
N VAL A 227 -44.17 41.91 -79.24
CA VAL A 227 -45.54 42.19 -78.70
C VAL A 227 -46.70 41.16 -78.80
N SER A 228 -47.11 40.71 -77.59
CA SER A 228 -48.42 40.35 -76.96
C SER A 228 -49.44 39.32 -77.50
N GLY A 229 -49.93 38.48 -76.56
CA GLY A 229 -51.37 38.25 -76.33
C GLY A 229 -51.84 36.80 -76.13
N GLU A 230 -52.12 36.41 -74.86
CA GLU A 230 -53.24 35.62 -74.26
C GLU A 230 -54.02 34.57 -75.12
N THR A 231 -54.59 33.44 -74.67
CA THR A 231 -54.78 32.71 -73.39
C THR A 231 -55.29 31.28 -73.70
N ASP A 232 -55.06 30.36 -72.76
CA ASP A 232 -55.82 29.18 -72.29
C ASP A 232 -56.03 27.82 -73.04
N GLU A 233 -55.64 26.81 -72.24
CA GLU A 233 -56.12 25.44 -71.98
C GLU A 233 -55.86 24.21 -72.90
N ALA A 234 -54.91 23.41 -72.39
CA ALA A 234 -54.93 21.95 -72.18
C ALA A 234 -54.74 20.97 -73.37
N GLY A 235 -53.49 20.47 -73.47
CA GLY A 235 -53.23 19.05 -73.79
C GLY A 235 -52.10 18.73 -74.79
N ARG A 236 -50.81 18.77 -74.38
CA ARG A 236 -49.74 17.95 -75.00
C ARG A 236 -48.41 17.92 -74.24
N ALA A 237 -47.80 16.72 -74.25
CA ALA A 237 -46.38 16.33 -74.37
C ALA A 237 -45.19 17.25 -73.97
N SER A 238 -44.08 16.57 -73.62
CA SER A 238 -42.65 16.96 -73.81
C SER A 238 -42.08 18.16 -73.05
N TRP A 239 -41.24 17.89 -72.03
CA TRP A 239 -40.27 18.81 -71.35
C TRP A 239 -40.87 20.18 -70.90
N PRO A 240 -40.14 21.15 -70.30
CA PRO A 240 -39.23 21.15 -69.14
C PRO A 240 -39.55 22.26 -68.06
N ALA A 241 -38.72 22.30 -66.99
CA ALA A 241 -38.32 23.47 -66.15
C ALA A 241 -39.30 23.99 -65.03
N PRO A 242 -38.94 24.99 -64.17
CA PRO A 242 -37.81 25.15 -63.23
C PRO A 242 -38.21 25.75 -61.83
N PHE A 243 -37.21 25.99 -60.94
CA PHE A 243 -37.08 26.87 -59.73
C PHE A 243 -38.29 27.75 -59.30
N GLU A 244 -38.59 27.99 -58.00
CA GLU A 244 -37.84 28.91 -57.11
C GLU A 244 -38.46 29.02 -55.67
N MET A 245 -37.71 29.73 -54.81
CA MET A 245 -37.93 30.14 -53.39
C MET A 245 -39.31 30.73 -53.01
N PRO A 246 -39.52 31.04 -51.72
CA PRO A 246 -39.86 32.43 -51.42
C PRO A 246 -39.16 33.03 -50.19
N SER A 247 -39.11 34.37 -50.19
CA SER A 247 -38.79 35.24 -49.05
C SER A 247 -39.90 36.28 -48.81
N SER A 248 -40.03 36.66 -47.53
CA SER A 248 -40.49 37.93 -46.93
C SER A 248 -41.99 38.32 -46.85
N LEU A 249 -42.41 38.57 -45.58
CA LEU A 249 -43.30 39.64 -45.02
C LEU A 249 -44.77 39.68 -45.51
N SER A 250 -45.84 40.00 -44.76
CA SER A 250 -46.13 40.54 -43.42
C SER A 250 -47.67 40.51 -43.22
N GLU A 251 -48.17 40.51 -41.97
CA GLU A 251 -49.35 41.27 -41.45
C GLU A 251 -50.05 40.57 -40.25
N ASP A 252 -50.24 41.38 -39.21
CA ASP A 252 -50.89 41.19 -37.89
C ASP A 252 -52.45 41.09 -38.03
N PRO A 253 -53.30 40.83 -36.98
CA PRO A 253 -53.23 41.42 -35.64
C PRO A 253 -53.72 40.58 -34.42
N GLY A 254 -53.36 41.01 -33.20
CA GLY A 254 -54.36 41.21 -32.13
C GLY A 254 -54.06 40.71 -30.71
N ALA A 255 -53.61 41.64 -29.86
CA ALA A 255 -53.87 41.81 -28.41
C ALA A 255 -53.34 40.74 -27.41
N SER A 256 -52.81 41.06 -26.22
CA SER A 256 -52.50 42.30 -25.52
C SER A 256 -51.76 41.98 -24.21
N ASN A 257 -50.90 42.92 -23.79
CA ASN A 257 -50.58 43.31 -22.41
C ASN A 257 -49.53 42.54 -21.55
N GLN A 258 -48.42 43.27 -21.36
CA GLN A 258 -47.77 43.68 -20.11
C GLN A 258 -46.89 42.69 -19.31
N GLY A 259 -45.65 43.13 -19.04
CA GLY A 259 -45.09 43.08 -17.69
C GLY A 259 -43.75 42.34 -17.47
N SER A 260 -42.63 43.04 -17.67
CA SER A 260 -41.43 43.11 -16.80
C SER A 260 -40.76 41.86 -16.16
N VAL A 261 -39.47 41.66 -16.51
CA VAL A 261 -38.26 41.48 -15.65
C VAL A 261 -38.08 40.13 -14.88
N PRO A 262 -36.84 39.59 -14.75
CA PRO A 262 -36.56 38.16 -14.90
C PRO A 262 -36.31 37.40 -13.59
N LEU A 263 -36.62 36.10 -13.61
CA LEU A 263 -36.24 35.10 -12.62
C LEU A 263 -35.67 33.86 -13.34
N GLU A 264 -34.40 33.55 -13.04
CA GLU A 264 -33.84 32.19 -13.11
C GLU A 264 -34.26 31.39 -11.85
N PRO A 265 -33.91 30.09 -11.66
CA PRO A 265 -33.96 28.93 -12.56
C PRO A 265 -34.45 27.64 -11.83
N SER A 266 -34.76 26.54 -12.52
CA SER A 266 -34.56 25.16 -11.97
C SER A 266 -34.67 24.10 -13.08
N TYR A 267 -33.54 23.45 -13.41
CA TYR A 267 -33.17 22.07 -13.05
C TYR A 267 -34.06 20.96 -13.66
N ILE A 268 -33.47 20.06 -14.47
CA ILE A 268 -32.98 18.70 -14.08
C ILE A 268 -32.72 17.90 -15.38
N VAL A 269 -31.45 17.59 -15.67
CA VAL A 269 -31.05 16.31 -16.30
C VAL A 269 -29.78 15.84 -15.59
N GLY A 270 -29.91 14.77 -14.78
CA GLY A 270 -28.78 14.03 -14.20
C GLY A 270 -28.06 13.20 -15.27
N HIS A 271 -26.72 13.26 -15.31
CA HIS A 271 -25.77 12.25 -14.78
C HIS A 271 -25.96 10.86 -15.44
N VAL A 272 -24.94 10.22 -16.04
CA VAL A 272 -23.65 9.80 -15.45
C VAL A 272 -22.59 9.56 -16.54
N ALA A 273 -21.38 10.12 -16.36
CA ALA A 273 -20.05 9.49 -16.59
C ALA A 273 -18.96 10.59 -16.64
N SER A 274 -18.53 11.07 -15.48
CA SER A 274 -17.55 12.15 -15.32
C SER A 274 -16.13 11.60 -15.21
N ALA A 275 -15.30 11.85 -16.23
CA ALA A 275 -13.84 11.87 -16.10
C ALA A 275 -13.41 13.10 -15.26
N PRO A 276 -12.36 13.02 -14.43
CA PRO A 276 -11.90 14.15 -13.64
C PRO A 276 -11.28 15.19 -14.56
N LYS A 277 -11.79 16.42 -14.50
CA LYS A 277 -11.29 17.60 -15.22
C LYS A 277 -9.79 17.78 -14.94
N GLU A 278 -8.98 17.64 -15.98
CA GLU A 278 -7.58 18.05 -15.98
C GLU A 278 -7.49 19.54 -15.61
N GLN A 279 -6.66 19.81 -14.60
CA GLN A 279 -6.38 21.16 -14.14
C GLN A 279 -5.48 21.85 -15.19
N ASN A 280 -5.99 22.95 -15.72
CA ASN A 280 -5.37 23.82 -16.72
C ASN A 280 -3.88 24.09 -16.47
N LEU A 281 -3.02 23.39 -17.23
CA LEU A 281 -1.70 23.88 -17.62
C LEU A 281 -1.93 24.85 -18.77
N THR A 282 -1.82 26.14 -18.48
CA THR A 282 -1.91 27.20 -19.49
C THR A 282 -0.96 26.88 -20.64
N THR A 283 -1.53 26.89 -21.84
CA THR A 283 -0.96 26.58 -23.15
C THR A 283 0.35 27.33 -23.42
N LEU A 284 1.49 26.72 -23.10
CA LEU A 284 2.84 27.18 -23.51
C LEU A 284 3.10 27.02 -25.02
N PHE A 285 2.14 26.45 -25.76
CA PHE A 285 2.12 26.40 -27.23
C PHE A 285 0.91 27.14 -27.81
N ASN A 286 0.38 28.15 -27.12
CA ASN A 286 -0.43 29.17 -27.80
C ASN A 286 0.53 30.20 -28.42
N ASP A 287 1.07 29.87 -29.59
CA ASP A 287 1.49 30.89 -30.53
C ASP A 287 0.22 31.67 -30.96
N GLY A 288 -0.16 32.66 -30.17
CA GLY A 288 -1.09 33.73 -30.56
C GLY A 288 -2.57 33.35 -30.68
N GLU A 289 -3.27 33.33 -29.55
CA GLU A 289 -4.75 33.40 -29.49
C GLU A 289 -5.33 34.76 -29.96
N ASN A 290 -4.49 35.64 -30.55
CA ASN A 290 -4.89 36.87 -31.25
C ASN A 290 -4.58 36.81 -32.75
N SER A 291 -4.79 35.65 -33.38
CA SER A 291 -4.84 35.56 -34.84
C SER A 291 -6.18 34.98 -35.29
N GLN A 292 -7.18 35.86 -35.48
CA GLN A 292 -8.25 35.62 -36.43
C GLN A 292 -7.60 35.40 -37.81
N GLY A 293 -7.28 34.16 -38.16
CA GLY A 293 -6.48 33.83 -39.34
C GLY A 293 -6.78 32.44 -39.91
N LEU A 294 -7.68 32.43 -40.90
CA LEU A 294 -7.88 31.40 -41.97
C LEU A 294 -8.25 29.97 -41.52
N LYS A 295 -9.51 29.59 -41.77
CA LYS A 295 -10.07 28.26 -41.50
C LYS A 295 -9.52 27.17 -42.46
N ASN A 296 -9.24 26.00 -41.89
CA ASN A 296 -8.71 24.78 -42.52
C ASN A 296 -9.85 23.79 -42.83
N ASP A 297 -10.58 24.00 -43.93
CA ASP A 297 -11.91 23.41 -44.13
C ASP A 297 -11.95 21.95 -44.66
N PHE A 298 -10.81 21.30 -44.96
CA PHE A 298 -10.77 19.89 -45.44
C PHE A 298 -9.79 18.99 -44.67
N VAL A 299 -9.34 19.44 -43.49
CA VAL A 299 -8.34 18.73 -42.69
C VAL A 299 -8.88 17.40 -42.18
N ARG A 300 -8.11 16.33 -42.40
CA ARG A 300 -8.38 14.98 -41.87
C ARG A 300 -7.11 14.40 -41.26
N ASN A 301 -7.27 13.74 -40.11
CA ASN A 301 -6.24 12.90 -39.51
C ASN A 301 -6.67 11.45 -39.65
N ILE A 302 -5.81 10.64 -40.28
CA ILE A 302 -6.16 9.31 -40.77
C ILE A 302 -5.17 8.30 -40.20
N LEU A 303 -5.69 7.24 -39.58
CA LEU A 303 -4.91 6.07 -39.22
C LEU A 303 -4.81 5.18 -40.46
N TRP A 304 -3.68 5.25 -41.14
CA TRP A 304 -3.41 4.52 -42.37
C TRP A 304 -2.50 3.33 -42.08
N THR A 305 -2.99 2.13 -42.36
CA THR A 305 -2.19 0.90 -42.36
C THR A 305 -1.86 0.56 -43.79
N PHE A 306 -0.57 0.59 -44.11
CA PHE A 306 -0.04 0.20 -45.40
C PHE A 306 0.78 -1.07 -45.19
N GLU A 307 0.21 -2.20 -45.62
CA GLU A 307 0.70 -3.55 -45.32
C GLU A 307 0.80 -3.80 -43.80
N ASP A 308 2.02 -3.85 -43.27
CA ASP A 308 2.36 -4.08 -41.87
C ASP A 308 2.79 -2.80 -41.14
N ILE A 309 2.70 -1.64 -41.80
CA ILE A 309 3.12 -0.35 -41.25
C ILE A 309 1.91 0.47 -40.82
N HIS A 310 1.86 0.84 -39.54
CA HIS A 310 0.80 1.67 -38.98
C HIS A 310 1.22 3.15 -38.93
N MET A 311 0.51 4.03 -39.62
CA MET A 311 0.82 5.45 -39.73
C MET A 311 -0.37 6.32 -39.28
N LEU A 312 -0.09 7.43 -38.59
CA LEU A 312 -1.03 8.52 -38.37
C LEU A 312 -0.68 9.66 -39.33
N VAL A 313 -1.53 9.87 -40.32
CA VAL A 313 -1.27 10.77 -41.45
C VAL A 313 -2.28 11.91 -41.52
N GLY A 314 -1.77 13.14 -41.55
CA GLY A 314 -2.57 14.34 -41.81
C GLY A 314 -2.74 14.58 -43.31
N SER A 315 -3.97 14.78 -43.79
CA SER A 315 -4.27 15.10 -45.19
C SER A 315 -5.33 16.19 -45.31
N ASN A 316 -5.11 17.16 -46.21
CA ASN A 316 -6.06 18.22 -46.54
C ASN A 316 -6.63 18.03 -47.97
N MET A 317 -6.65 16.79 -48.46
CA MET A 317 -7.13 16.47 -49.79
C MET A 317 -8.67 16.65 -49.88
N PRO A 318 -9.19 17.44 -50.83
CA PRO A 318 -10.64 17.53 -51.04
C PRO A 318 -11.20 16.19 -51.55
N ILE A 319 -12.28 15.72 -50.95
CA ILE A 319 -13.00 14.49 -51.35
C ILE A 319 -14.43 14.90 -51.66
N PHE A 320 -14.91 14.49 -52.83
CA PHE A 320 -16.25 14.78 -53.32
C PHE A 320 -17.08 13.50 -53.33
N GLY A 321 -18.40 13.61 -53.25
CA GLY A 321 -19.28 12.44 -53.15
C GLY A 321 -20.75 12.83 -53.21
N GLY A 322 -21.59 11.93 -53.74
CA GLY A 322 -23.03 12.13 -53.85
C GLY A 322 -23.67 11.34 -54.99
N GLY A 323 -24.87 10.78 -54.76
CA GLY A 323 -25.62 10.00 -55.75
C GLY A 323 -25.01 8.63 -56.03
N ARG A 324 -24.63 8.35 -57.29
CA ARG A 324 -24.11 7.03 -57.74
C ARG A 324 -22.66 6.72 -57.33
N TYR A 325 -21.92 7.70 -56.82
CA TYR A 325 -20.50 7.54 -56.45
C TYR A 325 -20.27 8.06 -55.02
N PRO A 326 -19.87 7.19 -54.06
CA PRO A 326 -19.80 7.55 -52.65
C PRO A 326 -18.55 8.36 -52.27
N ALA A 327 -17.43 8.28 -53.01
CA ALA A 327 -16.25 9.10 -52.74
C ALA A 327 -15.32 9.15 -53.97
N VAL A 328 -14.94 10.34 -54.41
CA VAL A 328 -14.06 10.56 -55.56
C VAL A 328 -13.07 11.70 -55.32
N SER A 329 -11.88 11.59 -55.92
CA SER A 329 -10.91 12.68 -55.98
C SER A 329 -10.97 13.40 -57.33
N LEU A 330 -10.79 14.72 -57.35
CA LEU A 330 -10.77 15.52 -58.58
C LEU A 330 -9.35 16.00 -58.89
N ARG A 331 -8.91 15.80 -60.14
CA ARG A 331 -7.63 16.34 -60.64
C ARG A 331 -7.83 17.06 -61.96
N LEU A 332 -6.97 18.05 -62.23
CA LEU A 332 -6.92 18.78 -63.50
C LEU A 332 -5.57 18.51 -64.18
N ARG A 333 -5.58 18.12 -65.45
CA ARG A 333 -4.37 17.84 -66.25
C ARG A 333 -4.42 18.46 -67.63
N ASP A 334 -3.24 18.85 -68.11
CA ASP A 334 -3.05 19.27 -69.50
C ASP A 334 -3.07 18.03 -70.40
N ASN A 335 -3.94 18.01 -71.41
CA ASN A 335 -4.07 16.92 -72.37
C ASN A 335 -2.78 16.68 -73.17
N ASN A 336 -1.94 17.71 -73.29
CA ASN A 336 -0.67 17.63 -74.01
C ASN A 336 0.49 17.08 -73.15
N LYS A 337 0.25 16.77 -71.86
CA LYS A 337 1.27 16.27 -70.94
C LYS A 337 0.86 14.89 -70.41
N PRO A 338 1.53 13.80 -70.83
CA PRO A 338 1.22 12.47 -70.32
C PRO A 338 1.51 12.37 -68.81
N ILE A 339 0.78 11.49 -68.13
CA ILE A 339 0.96 11.24 -66.70
C ILE A 339 2.28 10.49 -66.52
N ASN A 340 3.31 11.18 -66.03
CA ASN A 340 4.57 10.54 -65.70
C ASN A 340 4.46 9.67 -64.43
N VAL A 341 5.42 8.78 -64.22
CA VAL A 341 5.47 7.88 -63.05
C VAL A 341 5.32 8.63 -61.72
N LEU A 342 6.02 9.76 -61.55
CA LEU A 342 5.94 10.58 -60.32
C LEU A 342 4.54 11.12 -60.04
N THR A 343 3.80 11.52 -61.09
CA THR A 343 2.41 11.95 -60.96
C THR A 343 1.50 10.77 -60.61
N GLY A 344 1.69 9.62 -61.28
CA GLY A 344 0.88 8.42 -61.03
C GLY A 344 0.99 7.96 -59.57
N ILE A 345 2.22 7.88 -59.06
CA ILE A 345 2.49 7.55 -57.65
C ILE A 345 1.81 8.56 -56.72
N ASP A 346 1.86 9.86 -57.01
CA ASP A 346 1.25 10.91 -56.19
C ASP A 346 -0.28 10.76 -56.11
N TYR A 347 -0.94 10.50 -57.25
CA TYR A 347 -2.39 10.31 -57.32
C TYR A 347 -2.84 9.01 -56.64
N TRP A 348 -2.08 7.94 -56.83
CA TRP A 348 -2.33 6.65 -56.20
C TRP A 348 -2.21 6.74 -54.67
N LEU A 349 -1.12 7.33 -54.15
CA LEU A 349 -0.91 7.48 -52.71
C LEU A 349 -1.96 8.40 -52.05
N ASP A 350 -2.31 9.52 -52.69
CA ASP A 350 -3.34 10.43 -52.16
C ASP A 350 -4.69 9.74 -52.00
N ASN A 351 -5.07 8.90 -52.98
CA ASN A 351 -6.29 8.12 -52.91
C ASN A 351 -6.20 7.00 -51.86
N LEU A 352 -5.07 6.28 -51.76
CA LEU A 352 -4.89 5.21 -50.77
C LEU A 352 -4.93 5.72 -49.33
N ILE A 353 -4.20 6.81 -49.02
CA ILE A 353 -4.16 7.42 -47.69
C ILE A 353 -5.57 7.85 -47.26
N CYS A 354 -6.36 8.39 -48.19
CA CYS A 354 -7.71 8.89 -47.91
C CYS A 354 -8.83 7.84 -48.11
N ASN A 355 -8.49 6.59 -48.42
CA ASN A 355 -9.43 5.52 -48.77
C ASN A 355 -10.45 5.91 -49.87
N VAL A 356 -9.97 6.54 -50.94
CA VAL A 356 -10.79 6.99 -52.08
C VAL A 356 -10.73 5.95 -53.21
N PRO A 357 -11.87 5.36 -53.63
CA PRO A 357 -11.89 4.27 -54.61
C PRO A 357 -11.67 4.73 -56.05
N GLU A 358 -12.01 5.98 -56.39
CA GLU A 358 -12.00 6.46 -57.78
C GLU A 358 -11.42 7.88 -57.90
N LEU A 359 -10.69 8.11 -59.00
CA LEU A 359 -10.15 9.39 -59.44
C LEU A 359 -10.93 9.89 -60.66
N VAL A 360 -11.40 11.12 -60.59
CA VAL A 360 -11.98 11.86 -61.72
C VAL A 360 -10.91 12.78 -62.30
N MET A 361 -10.47 12.48 -63.52
CA MET A 361 -9.44 13.22 -64.23
C MET A 361 -10.08 14.18 -65.25
N CYS A 362 -9.92 15.49 -65.06
CA CYS A 362 -10.33 16.51 -66.03
C CYS A 362 -9.15 16.91 -66.92
N PHE A 363 -9.26 16.69 -68.22
CA PHE A 363 -8.25 17.09 -69.20
C PHE A 363 -8.57 18.45 -69.79
N HIS A 364 -7.56 19.31 -69.93
CA HIS A 364 -7.68 20.62 -70.56
C HIS A 364 -6.57 20.88 -71.59
N VAL A 365 -6.80 21.77 -72.54
CA VAL A 365 -5.76 22.33 -73.41
C VAL A 365 -5.76 23.83 -73.21
N ASN A 366 -4.65 24.39 -72.70
CA ASN A 366 -4.54 25.82 -72.39
C ASN A 366 -5.71 26.36 -71.55
N GLY A 367 -6.14 25.64 -70.51
CA GLY A 367 -7.28 26.04 -69.66
C GLY A 367 -8.66 25.72 -70.24
N ILE A 368 -8.79 25.20 -71.45
CA ILE A 368 -10.08 24.80 -72.03
C ILE A 368 -10.35 23.33 -71.74
N VAL A 369 -11.42 23.02 -71.01
CA VAL A 369 -11.86 21.66 -70.66
C VAL A 369 -12.14 20.84 -71.92
N GLN A 370 -11.56 19.65 -72.01
CA GLN A 370 -11.71 18.74 -73.14
C GLN A 370 -12.61 17.56 -72.80
N LYS A 371 -12.24 16.79 -71.78
CA LYS A 371 -12.94 15.56 -71.38
C LYS A 371 -12.76 15.27 -69.89
N TYR A 372 -13.67 14.47 -69.35
CA TYR A 372 -13.56 13.86 -68.03
C TYR A 372 -13.37 12.35 -68.16
N GLU A 373 -12.46 11.79 -67.37
CA GLU A 373 -12.18 10.36 -67.35
C GLU A 373 -12.24 9.85 -65.90
N MET A 374 -12.99 8.78 -65.67
CA MET A 374 -13.07 8.11 -64.38
C MET A 374 -12.06 6.97 -64.39
N ILE A 375 -11.16 6.96 -63.42
CA ILE A 375 -10.10 5.96 -63.29
C ILE A 375 -10.22 5.38 -61.88
N LYS A 376 -10.32 4.06 -61.76
CA LYS A 376 -10.30 3.45 -60.42
C LYS A 376 -8.90 3.56 -59.82
N THR A 377 -8.82 3.67 -58.50
CA THR A 377 -7.51 3.78 -57.80
C THR A 377 -6.59 2.58 -58.08
N GLU A 378 -7.16 1.39 -58.25
CA GLU A 378 -6.44 0.14 -58.61
C GLU A 378 -5.81 0.18 -60.01
N ASP A 379 -6.37 0.97 -60.95
CA ASP A 379 -5.91 1.04 -62.34
C ASP A 379 -4.82 2.11 -62.56
N ILE A 380 -4.64 3.05 -61.62
CA ILE A 380 -3.66 4.16 -61.73
C ILE A 380 -2.22 3.67 -62.02
N PRO A 381 -1.68 2.63 -61.35
CA PRO A 381 -0.32 2.15 -61.60
C PRO A 381 -0.08 1.60 -63.01
N ASN A 382 -1.14 1.23 -63.73
CA ASN A 382 -1.07 0.63 -65.06
C ASN A 382 -1.36 1.61 -66.21
N LEU A 383 -1.52 2.91 -65.91
CA LEU A 383 -1.78 3.94 -66.92
C LEU A 383 -0.62 4.11 -67.90
N GLU A 384 -0.95 4.44 -69.15
CA GLU A 384 0.02 4.68 -70.22
C GLU A 384 0.99 5.82 -69.84
N ASN A 385 2.31 5.56 -69.95
CA ASN A 385 3.41 6.46 -69.55
C ASN A 385 3.59 6.68 -68.03
N SER A 386 2.79 6.03 -67.19
CA SER A 386 2.87 6.07 -65.72
C SER A 386 3.10 4.68 -65.10
N ASN A 387 3.53 3.67 -65.87
CA ASN A 387 3.65 2.31 -65.34
C ASN A 387 4.65 2.24 -64.18
N PHE A 388 4.18 1.85 -62.99
CA PHE A 388 5.03 1.56 -61.82
C PHE A 388 4.53 0.34 -61.05
N SER A 389 5.47 -0.35 -60.41
CA SER A 389 5.14 -1.50 -59.56
C SER A 389 4.77 -1.03 -58.15
N THR A 390 3.54 -1.35 -57.71
CA THR A 390 3.07 -1.09 -56.35
C THR A 390 3.89 -1.86 -55.30
N LYS A 391 4.41 -3.05 -55.65
CA LYS A 391 5.34 -3.83 -54.81
C LYS A 391 6.64 -3.09 -54.55
N VAL A 392 7.20 -2.41 -55.56
CA VAL A 392 8.42 -1.61 -55.38
C VAL A 392 8.17 -0.44 -54.43
N ILE A 393 7.00 0.22 -54.50
CA ILE A 393 6.64 1.28 -53.54
C ILE A 393 6.51 0.73 -52.12
N LYS A 394 5.96 -0.48 -51.96
CA LYS A 394 5.96 -1.21 -50.68
C LYS A 394 7.38 -1.47 -50.19
N ASP A 395 8.27 -2.00 -51.03
CA ASP A 395 9.65 -2.29 -50.66
C ASP A 395 10.39 -1.01 -50.24
N ILE A 396 10.16 0.11 -50.94
CA ILE A 396 10.69 1.43 -50.56
C ILE A 396 10.18 1.87 -49.19
N ALA A 397 8.88 1.72 -48.91
CA ALA A 397 8.29 2.07 -47.61
C ALA A 397 8.93 1.25 -46.48
N GLN A 398 9.03 -0.07 -46.66
CA GLN A 398 9.59 -0.99 -45.67
C GLN A 398 11.09 -0.75 -45.46
N ASN A 399 11.87 -0.54 -46.53
CA ASN A 399 13.30 -0.26 -46.46
C ASN A 399 13.60 1.08 -45.78
N ILE A 400 12.87 2.14 -46.13
CA ILE A 400 13.04 3.46 -45.47
C ILE A 400 12.69 3.35 -43.98
N LEU A 401 11.57 2.73 -43.63
CA LEU A 401 11.17 2.60 -42.24
C LEU A 401 12.14 1.72 -41.45
N SER A 402 12.61 0.62 -42.04
CA SER A 402 13.61 -0.26 -41.41
C SER A 402 14.94 0.47 -41.21
N PHE A 403 15.39 1.22 -42.21
CA PHE A 403 16.58 2.08 -42.11
C PHE A 403 16.42 3.13 -41.00
N LEU A 404 15.28 3.81 -40.91
CA LEU A 404 15.05 4.80 -39.85
C LEU A 404 14.96 4.13 -38.47
N LYS A 405 14.24 3.02 -38.33
CA LYS A 405 14.11 2.29 -37.07
C LYS A 405 15.44 1.71 -36.58
N SER A 406 16.32 1.25 -37.48
CA SER A 406 17.62 0.68 -37.10
C SER A 406 18.68 1.72 -36.75
N ASN A 407 18.56 2.94 -37.28
CA ASN A 407 19.57 4.00 -37.10
C ASN A 407 19.13 5.12 -36.14
N CYS A 408 17.83 5.38 -35.98
CA CYS A 408 17.29 6.32 -34.99
C CYS A 408 17.12 5.64 -33.61
N THR A 409 18.23 5.16 -33.04
CA THR A 409 18.23 4.27 -31.86
C THR A 409 18.04 4.98 -30.53
N LYS A 410 18.43 6.26 -30.43
CA LYS A 410 18.35 7.03 -29.18
C LYS A 410 16.97 7.68 -29.04
N GLU A 411 16.27 7.34 -27.97
CA GLU A 411 14.96 7.93 -27.66
C GLU A 411 15.10 9.40 -27.22
N GLY A 412 14.18 10.26 -27.67
CA GLY A 412 14.24 11.69 -27.41
C GLY A 412 15.21 12.47 -28.32
N HIS A 413 15.90 11.80 -29.24
CA HIS A 413 16.77 12.46 -30.22
C HIS A 413 15.99 12.94 -31.44
N THR A 414 16.52 13.98 -32.08
CA THR A 414 16.08 14.48 -33.39
C THR A 414 17.16 14.19 -34.43
N TYR A 415 16.77 13.48 -35.48
CA TYR A 415 17.64 13.14 -36.59
C TYR A 415 17.26 13.95 -37.83
N TRP A 416 18.22 14.19 -38.72
CA TRP A 416 18.03 14.88 -39.98
C TRP A 416 18.34 13.96 -41.14
N LEU A 417 17.30 13.59 -41.89
CA LEU A 417 17.40 12.82 -43.12
C LEU A 417 17.57 13.79 -44.29
N PHE A 418 18.72 13.72 -44.97
CA PHE A 418 19.10 14.65 -46.02
C PHE A 418 19.51 13.96 -47.32
N LYS A 419 18.96 14.45 -48.44
CA LYS A 419 19.38 14.11 -49.80
C LYS A 419 19.53 15.40 -50.60
N ALA A 420 20.72 15.64 -51.14
CA ALA A 420 20.94 16.80 -52.01
C ALA A 420 20.23 16.63 -53.38
N SER A 421 19.89 17.77 -54.02
CA SER A 421 19.26 17.73 -55.35
C SER A 421 20.21 17.11 -56.37
N GLY A 422 19.73 16.11 -57.12
CA GLY A 422 20.53 15.36 -58.10
C GLY A 422 21.53 14.36 -57.51
N SER A 423 21.68 14.28 -56.18
CA SER A 423 22.48 13.25 -55.52
C SER A 423 21.73 11.92 -55.44
N ASP A 424 22.49 10.83 -55.52
CA ASP A 424 22.02 9.44 -55.33
C ASP A 424 22.26 8.93 -53.88
N ILE A 425 22.81 9.77 -53.00
CA ILE A 425 23.14 9.42 -51.62
C ILE A 425 22.15 10.07 -50.65
N VAL A 426 21.66 9.30 -49.69
CA VAL A 426 20.85 9.81 -48.57
C VAL A 426 21.65 9.65 -47.27
N LYS A 427 21.76 10.72 -46.48
CA LYS A 427 22.53 10.76 -45.23
C LYS A 427 21.60 11.04 -44.05
N LEU A 428 21.86 10.41 -42.92
CA LEU A 428 21.16 10.62 -41.66
C LEU A 428 22.13 11.20 -40.62
N TYR A 429 21.79 12.35 -40.04
CA TYR A 429 22.59 13.03 -39.01
C TYR A 429 21.82 13.07 -37.68
N ASP A 430 22.49 12.84 -36.54
CA ASP A 430 21.89 13.05 -35.21
C ASP A 430 22.07 14.52 -34.81
N LEU A 431 21.03 15.34 -34.98
CA LEU A 431 21.10 16.76 -34.68
C LEU A 431 21.26 17.02 -33.18
N THR A 432 20.72 16.15 -32.32
CA THR A 432 20.84 16.29 -30.87
C THR A 432 22.30 16.16 -30.44
N THR A 433 23.01 15.12 -30.89
CA THR A 433 24.45 14.95 -30.58
C THR A 433 25.31 16.03 -31.26
N LEU A 434 24.98 16.45 -32.48
CA LEU A 434 25.71 17.54 -33.14
C LEU A 434 25.57 18.90 -32.41
N CYS A 435 24.44 19.14 -31.75
CA CYS A 435 24.25 20.32 -30.89
C CYS A 435 25.07 20.24 -29.60
N GLU A 436 25.22 19.07 -28.99
CA GLU A 436 25.97 18.89 -27.74
C GLU A 436 27.47 19.19 -27.89
N GLU A 437 28.03 19.01 -29.09
CA GLU A 437 29.43 19.34 -29.44
C GLU A 437 29.69 20.86 -29.56
N THR A 438 28.65 21.69 -29.60
CA THR A 438 28.77 23.15 -29.74
C THR A 438 28.74 23.84 -28.37
N GLU A 439 29.41 24.99 -28.23
CA GLU A 439 29.54 25.71 -26.94
C GLU A 439 28.19 26.09 -26.31
N ASP A 440 27.12 26.20 -27.12
CA ASP A 440 25.76 26.52 -26.69
C ASP A 440 24.81 25.30 -26.73
N LYS A 441 24.82 24.50 -25.65
CA LYS A 441 24.01 23.26 -25.47
C LYS A 441 22.49 23.40 -25.63
N TYR A 442 21.95 24.61 -25.80
CA TYR A 442 20.50 24.89 -25.74
C TYR A 442 19.91 25.44 -27.05
N GLN A 443 20.62 25.35 -28.18
CA GLN A 443 20.14 25.87 -29.47
C GLN A 443 19.23 24.92 -30.27
N ASN A 444 19.02 23.67 -29.83
CA ASN A 444 18.10 22.75 -30.52
C ASN A 444 16.64 23.09 -30.17
N PRO A 445 15.81 23.52 -31.14
CA PRO A 445 14.42 23.96 -30.93
C PRO A 445 13.48 22.79 -30.66
N PHE A 446 13.91 21.57 -30.99
CA PHE A 446 13.10 20.37 -30.91
C PHE A 446 13.23 19.71 -29.55
N THR A 447 14.28 20.05 -28.78
CA THR A 447 14.50 19.56 -27.42
C THR A 447 13.28 19.78 -26.53
N MET A 448 12.69 20.98 -26.55
CA MET A 448 11.53 21.30 -25.72
C MET A 448 10.24 20.57 -26.16
N PRO A 449 9.81 20.65 -27.44
CA PRO A 449 8.68 19.86 -27.93
C PRO A 449 8.83 18.35 -27.68
N VAL A 450 10.02 17.80 -27.90
CA VAL A 450 10.29 16.37 -27.67
C VAL A 450 10.18 16.02 -26.20
N ALA A 451 10.80 16.80 -25.30
CA ALA A 451 10.70 16.56 -23.86
C ALA A 451 9.25 16.61 -23.35
N ILE A 452 8.48 17.61 -23.77
CA ILE A 452 7.06 17.73 -23.39
C ILE A 452 6.25 16.54 -23.91
N LEU A 453 6.49 16.10 -25.14
CA LEU A 453 5.77 14.97 -25.71
C LEU A 453 6.12 13.66 -24.97
N LEU A 454 7.40 13.42 -24.66
CA LEU A 454 7.81 12.27 -23.84
C LEU A 454 7.10 12.26 -22.49
N TYR A 455 7.05 13.41 -21.80
CA TYR A 455 6.34 13.58 -20.54
C TYR A 455 4.84 13.28 -20.69
N LYS A 456 4.17 13.84 -21.72
CA LYS A 456 2.72 13.67 -21.89
C LYS A 456 2.34 12.24 -22.29
N VAL A 457 3.15 11.58 -23.13
CA VAL A 457 2.96 10.16 -23.46
C VAL A 457 3.08 9.33 -22.18
N ALA A 458 4.09 9.60 -21.35
CA ALA A 458 4.25 8.94 -20.05
C ALA A 458 3.05 9.20 -19.10
N CYS A 459 2.54 10.43 -19.02
CA CYS A 459 1.33 10.75 -18.25
C CYS A 459 0.12 9.93 -18.71
N ASN A 460 -0.13 9.90 -20.03
CA ASN A 460 -1.26 9.18 -20.58
C ASN A 460 -1.16 7.67 -20.34
N MET A 461 0.04 7.10 -20.48
CA MET A 461 0.30 5.71 -20.14
C MET A 461 0.05 5.44 -18.65
N MET A 462 0.41 6.35 -17.74
CA MET A 462 0.11 6.21 -16.31
C MET A 462 -1.39 6.21 -15.99
N LEU A 463 -2.21 6.99 -16.70
CA LEU A 463 -3.66 7.10 -16.45
C LEU A 463 -4.44 5.81 -16.77
N LYS A 464 -3.95 4.96 -17.68
CA LYS A 464 -4.56 3.66 -18.05
C LYS A 464 -4.33 2.56 -17.00
N LYS A 465 -4.44 2.93 -15.70
CA LYS A 465 -3.97 2.23 -14.47
C LYS A 465 -4.24 0.71 -14.38
N ASN A 466 -5.30 0.19 -14.99
CA ASN A 466 -5.69 -1.22 -14.83
C ASN A 466 -4.92 -2.22 -15.72
N GLN A 467 -4.07 -1.77 -16.66
CA GLN A 467 -3.31 -2.64 -17.57
C GLN A 467 -1.76 -2.51 -17.46
N ASN A 468 -1.26 -1.84 -16.40
CA ASN A 468 -0.02 -1.05 -16.51
C ASN A 468 1.31 -1.62 -15.99
N LYS A 469 1.37 -2.73 -15.22
CA LYS A 469 2.68 -3.21 -14.71
C LYS A 469 3.67 -3.53 -15.84
N LYS A 470 3.18 -4.01 -17.00
CA LYS A 470 4.00 -4.31 -18.18
C LYS A 470 4.68 -3.07 -18.80
N HIS A 471 4.12 -1.87 -18.61
CA HIS A 471 4.58 -0.65 -19.25
C HIS A 471 5.44 0.24 -18.34
N TYR A 472 5.60 -0.09 -17.05
CA TYR A 472 6.33 0.74 -16.09
C TYR A 472 7.78 1.01 -16.49
N GLY A 473 8.45 0.02 -17.07
CA GLY A 473 9.80 0.20 -17.59
C GLY A 473 9.87 1.20 -18.75
N THR A 474 8.87 1.18 -19.64
CA THR A 474 8.78 2.14 -20.76
C THR A 474 8.46 3.55 -20.24
N ILE A 475 7.51 3.69 -19.30
CA ILE A 475 7.17 4.98 -18.68
C ILE A 475 8.39 5.58 -17.97
N ARG A 476 9.15 4.76 -17.23
CA ARG A 476 10.38 5.19 -16.58
C ARG A 476 11.40 5.74 -17.59
N THR A 477 11.64 5.02 -18.68
CA THR A 477 12.60 5.45 -19.71
C THR A 477 12.17 6.77 -20.37
N LEU A 478 10.88 6.91 -20.72
CA LEU A 478 10.31 8.15 -21.27
C LEU A 478 10.53 9.34 -20.33
N LEU A 479 10.26 9.17 -19.03
CA LEU A 479 10.44 10.23 -18.03
C LEU A 479 11.91 10.57 -17.77
N LEU A 480 12.80 9.58 -17.72
CA LEU A 480 14.24 9.82 -17.57
C LEU A 480 14.83 10.54 -18.78
N ASN A 481 14.40 10.19 -20.00
CA ASN A 481 14.81 10.88 -21.22
C ASN A 481 14.24 12.31 -21.28
N CYS A 482 13.00 12.52 -20.83
CA CYS A 482 12.46 13.86 -20.64
C CYS A 482 13.34 14.70 -19.70
N LEU A 483 13.73 14.16 -18.54
CA LEU A 483 14.57 14.88 -17.57
C LEU A 483 15.96 15.21 -18.12
N LYS A 484 16.57 14.31 -18.90
CA LYS A 484 17.88 14.55 -19.54
C LYS A 484 17.85 15.70 -20.56
N LEU A 485 16.73 15.88 -21.25
CA LEU A 485 16.57 16.91 -22.28
C LEU A 485 16.26 18.30 -21.71
N LEU A 486 15.70 18.37 -20.50
CA LEU A 486 15.27 19.63 -19.88
C LEU A 486 16.39 20.29 -19.09
N ASP A 487 16.45 21.62 -19.19
CA ASP A 487 17.31 22.40 -18.31
C ASP A 487 16.67 22.61 -16.93
N ASN A 488 17.44 22.35 -15.87
CA ASN A 488 17.01 22.45 -14.48
C ASN A 488 16.53 23.86 -14.09
N GLY A 489 17.03 24.92 -14.74
CA GLY A 489 16.66 26.31 -14.41
C GLY A 489 15.45 26.84 -15.18
N ARG A 490 15.19 26.33 -16.38
CA ARG A 490 14.16 26.90 -17.28
C ARG A 490 12.78 26.26 -17.16
N HIS A 491 12.69 24.98 -16.77
CA HIS A 491 11.42 24.22 -16.81
C HIS A 491 11.11 23.46 -15.50
N PRO A 492 11.10 24.13 -14.35
CA PRO A 492 10.97 23.48 -13.04
C PRO A 492 9.64 22.73 -12.85
N GLN A 493 8.55 23.18 -13.48
CA GLN A 493 7.24 22.54 -13.36
C GLN A 493 7.20 21.13 -13.95
N ILE A 494 7.77 20.94 -15.14
CA ILE A 494 7.79 19.64 -15.82
C ILE A 494 8.74 18.70 -15.07
N ILE A 495 9.90 19.21 -14.63
CA ILE A 495 10.89 18.44 -13.88
C ILE A 495 10.30 17.95 -12.56
N ALA A 496 9.64 18.82 -11.80
CA ALA A 496 9.00 18.43 -10.54
C ALA A 496 7.90 17.37 -10.77
N SER A 497 7.07 17.55 -11.80
CA SER A 497 6.00 16.60 -12.12
C SER A 497 6.53 15.25 -12.63
N ALA A 498 7.58 15.25 -13.45
CA ALA A 498 8.21 14.03 -13.96
C ALA A 498 8.83 13.21 -12.82
N ASN A 499 9.50 13.88 -11.88
CA ASN A 499 10.05 13.25 -10.67
C ASN A 499 8.94 12.71 -9.75
N TYR A 500 7.83 13.44 -9.58
CA TYR A 500 6.67 12.93 -8.84
C TYR A 500 6.11 11.65 -9.50
N MET A 501 5.92 11.62 -10.82
CA MET A 501 5.45 10.41 -11.52
C MET A 501 6.45 9.25 -11.45
N LEU A 502 7.76 9.51 -11.54
CA LEU A 502 8.79 8.49 -11.33
C LEU A 502 8.68 7.87 -9.94
N SER A 503 8.35 8.66 -8.92
CA SER A 503 8.11 8.19 -7.56
C SER A 503 6.81 7.36 -7.43
N GLU A 504 5.80 7.62 -8.25
CA GLU A 504 4.53 6.88 -8.28
C GLU A 504 4.64 5.49 -8.92
N LEU A 505 5.64 5.27 -9.80
CA LEU A 505 5.90 3.94 -10.36
C LEU A 505 6.25 2.89 -9.30
N PHE A 506 6.79 3.34 -8.16
CA PHE A 506 7.07 2.51 -7.01
C PHE A 506 5.88 2.56 -6.06
N GLN A 507 5.02 1.56 -6.16
CA GLN A 507 3.88 1.40 -5.26
C GLN A 507 4.41 1.13 -3.84
N LEU A 508 4.04 1.99 -2.89
CA LEU A 508 4.43 1.88 -1.49
C LEU A 508 3.43 1.03 -0.67
N ASP A 509 2.24 0.77 -1.24
CA ASP A 509 1.07 0.18 -0.56
C ASP A 509 0.84 -1.31 -0.90
N GLU A 510 1.81 -2.05 -1.49
CA GLU A 510 1.58 -3.47 -1.79
C GLU A 510 1.44 -4.28 -0.47
N PRO A 511 0.32 -5.01 -0.25
CA PRO A 511 0.17 -5.85 0.93
C PRO A 511 1.21 -6.96 0.91
N LYS A 512 1.83 -7.21 2.06
CA LYS A 512 2.72 -8.35 2.28
C LYS A 512 1.91 -9.62 1.96
N LYS A 513 2.35 -10.39 0.95
CA LYS A 513 1.87 -11.77 0.83
C LYS A 513 2.37 -12.49 2.08
N GLU A 514 1.46 -12.86 2.97
CA GLU A 514 1.78 -13.73 4.09
C GLU A 514 2.23 -15.08 3.52
N ASP A 515 3.53 -15.38 3.65
CA ASP A 515 4.06 -16.72 3.49
C ASP A 515 3.47 -17.58 4.61
N THR A 516 2.29 -18.13 4.37
CA THR A 516 1.69 -19.17 5.19
C THR A 516 2.51 -20.43 4.98
N THR A 517 3.35 -20.69 5.97
CA THR A 517 4.10 -21.92 6.15
C THR A 517 3.12 -23.05 6.45
N ASP A 518 2.97 -23.95 5.49
CA ASP A 518 2.80 -25.39 5.73
C ASP A 518 2.87 -26.10 4.38
N PHE A 519 4.04 -26.61 3.99
CA PHE A 519 4.21 -27.94 3.37
C PHE A 519 5.68 -28.39 3.46
N PRO A 520 5.93 -29.70 3.63
CA PRO A 520 7.15 -30.24 4.21
C PRO A 520 8.30 -30.36 3.21
N ILE A 521 9.52 -30.31 3.77
CA ILE A 521 10.77 -30.65 3.11
C ILE A 521 10.69 -32.08 2.55
N ASN A 522 10.68 -32.22 1.23
CA ASN A 522 11.37 -33.31 0.55
C ASN A 522 11.57 -33.05 -0.95
N GLY A 523 12.84 -33.04 -1.37
CA GLY A 523 13.38 -33.57 -2.63
C GLY A 523 12.79 -33.14 -3.97
N ASN A 524 13.62 -32.43 -4.76
CA ASN A 524 13.63 -32.41 -6.23
C ASN A 524 12.29 -32.24 -6.98
N SER A 525 12.01 -31.02 -7.44
CA SER A 525 11.52 -30.80 -8.81
C SER A 525 11.63 -29.34 -9.19
N ASP A 526 12.57 -29.11 -10.10
CA ASP A 526 12.68 -28.07 -11.11
C ASP A 526 11.32 -27.59 -11.64
N GLU A 527 11.04 -26.27 -11.58
CA GLU A 527 10.07 -25.55 -12.41
C GLU A 527 10.40 -24.04 -12.29
N SER A 528 11.55 -23.68 -12.86
CA SER A 528 11.84 -22.31 -13.28
C SER A 528 11.17 -22.11 -14.63
N TYR A 529 10.17 -21.24 -14.72
CA TYR A 529 9.58 -20.85 -16.01
C TYR A 529 10.58 -19.93 -16.73
N SER A 530 11.55 -20.57 -17.39
CA SER A 530 12.47 -19.97 -18.35
C SER A 530 11.72 -19.63 -19.64
N GLU A 531 11.66 -18.35 -20.01
CA GLU A 531 11.68 -18.01 -21.43
C GLU A 531 13.15 -18.08 -21.88
N GLU A 532 13.42 -19.05 -22.75
CA GLU A 532 14.70 -19.30 -23.40
C GLU A 532 15.14 -18.06 -24.22
N GLU A 533 16.29 -17.46 -23.87
CA GLU A 533 17.14 -16.78 -24.85
C GLU A 533 18.51 -17.47 -24.78
N GLU A 534 18.87 -18.16 -25.88
CA GLU A 534 20.21 -18.69 -26.08
C GLU A 534 21.21 -17.54 -26.17
N GLU A 535 21.98 -17.33 -25.10
CA GLU A 535 23.28 -16.67 -25.20
C GLU A 535 24.28 -17.67 -25.82
N MET A 536 24.69 -17.41 -27.07
CA MET A 536 25.88 -18.03 -27.64
C MET A 536 27.10 -17.15 -27.37
N PRO A 537 28.26 -17.75 -27.02
CA PRO A 537 29.45 -17.02 -26.62
C PRO A 537 30.15 -16.38 -27.83
N ASP A 538 30.68 -15.18 -27.62
CA ASP A 538 31.69 -14.54 -28.47
C ASP A 538 32.89 -15.47 -28.68
N SER A 539 33.16 -15.87 -29.92
CA SER A 539 34.50 -15.90 -30.54
C SER A 539 34.41 -16.40 -31.98
N ASP A 540 34.77 -15.54 -32.94
CA ASP A 540 35.66 -15.92 -34.04
C ASP A 540 36.16 -14.66 -34.77
N GLU A 541 37.39 -14.28 -34.44
CA GLU A 541 38.26 -13.53 -35.34
C GLU A 541 38.54 -14.37 -36.59
N ASN A 542 37.92 -14.05 -37.72
CA ASN A 542 38.60 -13.90 -39.02
C ASN A 542 37.60 -13.63 -40.14
N GLY A 543 37.71 -12.47 -40.78
CA GLY A 543 36.84 -12.08 -41.88
C GLY A 543 37.38 -10.92 -42.70
N SER A 544 38.63 -11.04 -43.16
CA SER A 544 39.13 -10.46 -44.42
C SER A 544 38.88 -8.95 -44.65
N TYR A 545 39.93 -8.17 -44.39
CA TYR A 545 40.17 -6.88 -45.04
C TYR A 545 40.07 -7.00 -46.57
N SER A 546 38.99 -6.49 -47.15
CA SER A 546 38.99 -6.07 -48.55
C SER A 546 39.19 -4.56 -48.61
N ASN A 547 40.46 -4.17 -48.74
CA ASN A 547 40.87 -2.85 -49.21
C ASN A 547 40.35 -2.64 -50.63
N SER A 548 39.51 -1.62 -50.83
CA SER A 548 39.40 -0.92 -52.11
C SER A 548 39.33 0.58 -51.83
N SER A 549 40.29 1.30 -52.40
CA SER A 549 40.69 2.67 -52.16
C SER A 549 39.84 3.74 -52.89
N ASP A 550 39.65 4.85 -52.17
CA ASP A 550 39.42 6.28 -52.54
C ASP A 550 38.00 6.82 -52.86
N PRO A 551 37.68 8.11 -52.54
CA PRO A 551 38.34 9.11 -51.65
C PRO A 551 37.44 9.65 -50.48
N PRO A 552 37.97 10.47 -49.54
CA PRO A 552 37.36 10.78 -48.23
C PRO A 552 36.66 12.15 -48.15
N ASP A 553 35.49 12.22 -47.47
CA ASP A 553 35.03 13.32 -46.57
C ASP A 553 33.55 13.13 -46.18
N ASP A 554 33.25 12.41 -45.08
CA ASP A 554 31.86 12.20 -44.61
C ASP A 554 31.71 11.95 -43.08
N ASN A 555 32.69 12.38 -42.29
CA ASN A 555 32.94 11.96 -40.89
C ASN A 555 31.86 12.29 -39.82
N LYS A 556 30.67 12.80 -40.17
CA LYS A 556 29.62 13.17 -39.20
C LYS A 556 28.24 12.53 -39.44
N ALA A 557 28.05 11.75 -40.51
CA ALA A 557 26.78 11.07 -40.75
C ALA A 557 26.68 9.79 -39.90
N VAL A 558 25.54 9.59 -39.25
CA VAL A 558 25.23 8.40 -38.42
C VAL A 558 24.96 7.19 -39.31
N ALA A 559 24.32 7.39 -40.46
CA ALA A 559 24.04 6.35 -41.43
C ALA A 559 23.91 6.93 -42.85
N ILE A 560 24.24 6.11 -43.86
CA ILE A 560 24.24 6.51 -45.27
C ILE A 560 23.60 5.42 -46.12
N ILE A 561 22.62 5.80 -46.95
CA ILE A 561 22.13 4.99 -48.08
C ILE A 561 23.00 5.37 -49.29
N LYS A 562 23.80 4.42 -49.77
CA LYS A 562 24.84 4.67 -50.79
C LYS A 562 24.26 4.93 -52.17
N SER A 563 23.12 4.29 -52.49
CA SER A 563 22.37 4.54 -53.71
C SER A 563 20.88 4.46 -53.43
N VAL A 564 20.10 5.40 -53.97
CA VAL A 564 18.64 5.41 -53.79
C VAL A 564 17.99 4.18 -54.43
N GLY A 565 18.64 3.57 -55.43
CA GLY A 565 18.20 2.32 -56.03
C GLY A 565 18.13 1.15 -55.03
N GLU A 566 18.92 1.20 -53.95
CA GLU A 566 18.89 0.17 -52.89
C GLU A 566 17.56 0.11 -52.15
N LEU A 567 16.81 1.22 -52.11
CA LEU A 567 15.48 1.27 -51.48
C LEU A 567 14.45 0.47 -52.26
N SER A 568 14.67 0.23 -53.54
CA SER A 568 13.76 -0.52 -54.42
C SER A 568 14.01 -2.04 -54.39
N VAL A 569 15.03 -2.49 -53.66
CA VAL A 569 15.39 -3.92 -53.54
C VAL A 569 14.65 -4.51 -52.34
N PRO A 570 13.83 -5.56 -52.52
CA PRO A 570 13.12 -6.20 -51.42
C PRO A 570 14.05 -6.61 -50.28
N GLU A 571 13.66 -6.32 -49.04
CA GLU A 571 14.36 -6.72 -47.80
C GLU A 571 15.86 -6.34 -47.71
N LYS A 572 16.32 -5.32 -48.47
CA LYS A 572 17.71 -4.86 -48.44
C LYS A 572 18.16 -4.45 -47.03
N TYR A 573 17.28 -3.73 -46.34
CA TYR A 573 17.50 -3.31 -44.96
C TYR A 573 16.73 -4.26 -44.03
N LYS A 574 17.32 -5.41 -43.70
CA LYS A 574 16.71 -6.35 -42.75
C LYS A 574 16.63 -5.70 -41.38
N SER A 575 15.45 -5.71 -40.78
CA SER A 575 15.25 -5.43 -39.36
C SER A 575 15.95 -6.52 -38.56
N VAL A 576 17.24 -6.35 -38.25
CA VAL A 576 17.99 -7.36 -37.48
C VAL A 576 17.52 -7.42 -36.02
N HIS A 577 16.76 -6.44 -35.54
CA HIS A 577 16.30 -6.46 -34.16
C HIS A 577 14.84 -5.99 -34.10
N ARG A 578 13.96 -6.83 -33.54
CA ARG A 578 12.97 -6.29 -32.60
C ARG A 578 13.81 -5.55 -31.56
N ILE A 579 14.03 -4.26 -31.75
CA ILE A 579 14.55 -3.39 -30.70
C ILE A 579 13.44 -3.41 -29.65
N ARG A 580 13.42 -4.44 -28.79
CA ARG A 580 13.00 -4.30 -27.41
C ARG A 580 14.11 -3.42 -26.86
N PRO A 581 13.89 -2.11 -26.62
CA PRO A 581 14.74 -1.46 -25.65
C PRO A 581 14.68 -2.38 -24.42
N SER A 582 15.81 -2.67 -23.79
CA SER A 582 15.80 -3.23 -22.45
C SER A 582 15.18 -2.18 -21.53
N CYS A 583 13.85 -2.08 -21.58
CA CYS A 583 13.02 -1.28 -20.70
C CYS A 583 12.67 -2.13 -19.48
N ALA A 584 13.66 -2.87 -18.98
CA ALA A 584 13.53 -3.62 -17.74
C ALA A 584 13.27 -2.59 -16.63
N PHE A 585 12.11 -2.70 -16.00
CA PHE A 585 11.86 -1.96 -14.78
C PHE A 585 12.85 -2.45 -13.72
N PRO A 586 13.51 -1.57 -12.94
CA PRO A 586 14.46 -2.02 -11.93
C PRO A 586 13.78 -2.98 -10.97
N VAL A 587 14.33 -4.19 -10.83
CA VAL A 587 13.91 -5.13 -9.81
C VAL A 587 14.54 -4.68 -8.50
N CYS A 588 13.85 -3.83 -7.74
CA CYS A 588 14.27 -3.50 -6.39
C CYS A 588 14.05 -4.73 -5.50
N HIS A 589 15.14 -5.38 -5.07
CA HIS A 589 15.06 -6.59 -4.25
C HIS A 589 14.62 -6.32 -2.80
N GLY A 590 14.73 -5.06 -2.33
CA GLY A 590 14.38 -4.66 -0.96
C GLY A 590 13.44 -3.46 -0.84
N THR A 591 12.63 -3.45 0.22
CA THR A 591 11.74 -2.31 0.55
C THR A 591 12.51 -1.04 0.90
N GLU A 592 13.67 -1.16 1.54
CA GLU A 592 14.51 0.00 1.84
C GLU A 592 15.03 0.68 0.57
N GLU A 593 15.59 -0.08 -0.37
CA GLU A 593 16.11 0.43 -1.65
C GLU A 593 15.01 1.15 -2.45
N ARG A 594 13.81 0.56 -2.50
CA ARG A 594 12.64 1.15 -3.15
C ARG A 594 12.27 2.50 -2.55
N CYS A 595 12.16 2.59 -1.23
CA CYS A 595 11.82 3.84 -0.55
C CYS A 595 12.92 4.89 -0.71
N ARG A 596 14.20 4.50 -0.70
CA ARG A 596 15.33 5.40 -0.95
C ARG A 596 15.29 6.00 -2.34
N LEU A 597 15.00 5.19 -3.36
CA LEU A 597 14.86 5.66 -4.72
C LEU A 597 13.67 6.63 -4.87
N VAL A 598 12.54 6.34 -4.22
CA VAL A 598 11.39 7.26 -4.14
C VAL A 598 11.77 8.59 -3.49
N LEU A 599 12.45 8.57 -2.35
CA LEU A 599 12.90 9.78 -1.65
C LEU A 599 13.86 10.62 -2.50
N ASN A 600 14.73 9.98 -3.29
CA ASN A 600 15.62 10.68 -4.20
C ASN A 600 14.85 11.42 -5.32
N TYR A 601 13.86 10.77 -5.96
CA TYR A 601 12.99 11.45 -6.92
C TYR A 601 12.20 12.58 -6.26
N VAL A 602 11.67 12.37 -5.05
CA VAL A 602 10.97 13.43 -4.31
C VAL A 602 11.88 14.62 -4.02
N LEU A 603 13.12 14.37 -3.60
CA LEU A 603 14.12 15.40 -3.34
C LEU A 603 14.42 16.25 -4.59
N GLU A 604 14.67 15.62 -5.74
CA GLU A 604 14.91 16.35 -7.00
C GLU A 604 13.66 17.14 -7.45
N GLY A 605 12.46 16.61 -7.18
CA GLY A 605 11.20 17.34 -7.37
C GLY A 605 11.10 18.57 -6.46
N LEU A 606 11.43 18.44 -5.17
CA LEU A 606 11.41 19.54 -4.19
C LEU A 606 12.42 20.63 -4.56
N LYS A 607 13.66 20.27 -4.94
CA LYS A 607 14.68 21.21 -5.42
C LYS A 607 14.18 22.03 -6.61
N SER A 608 13.47 21.39 -7.53
CA SER A 608 12.92 22.03 -8.73
C SER A 608 11.78 23.00 -8.39
N VAL A 609 10.92 22.65 -7.43
CA VAL A 609 9.91 23.59 -6.93
C VAL A 609 10.58 24.76 -6.23
N ASP A 610 11.53 24.49 -5.33
CA ASP A 610 12.22 25.46 -4.49
C ASP A 610 13.07 26.47 -5.28
N SER A 611 13.63 26.06 -6.41
CA SER A 611 14.37 26.93 -7.34
C SER A 611 13.45 27.84 -8.15
N SER A 612 12.21 27.42 -8.40
CA SER A 612 11.22 28.19 -9.16
C SER A 612 10.58 29.33 -8.36
N VAL A 613 10.67 29.27 -7.03
CA VAL A 613 10.12 30.29 -6.15
C VAL A 613 11.08 31.48 -6.08
N LYS A 614 10.65 32.63 -6.62
CA LYS A 614 11.43 33.87 -6.61
C LYS A 614 11.70 34.30 -5.16
N LYS A 615 12.94 34.71 -4.87
CA LYS A 615 13.30 35.28 -3.57
C LYS A 615 12.56 36.61 -3.38
N GLU A 616 12.09 36.88 -2.15
CA GLU A 616 11.34 38.07 -1.76
C GLU A 616 11.98 39.41 -2.19
N GLY A 617 13.28 39.45 -2.49
CA GLY A 617 13.99 40.64 -2.96
C GLY A 617 13.77 41.04 -4.44
N ASP A 618 13.17 40.18 -5.27
CA ASP A 618 12.97 40.43 -6.72
C ASP A 618 11.53 40.78 -7.10
N LEU A 619 10.64 40.95 -6.12
CA LEU A 619 9.28 41.43 -6.38
C LEU A 619 9.33 42.95 -6.56
N PRO A 620 8.80 43.52 -7.67
CA PRO A 620 8.71 44.96 -7.81
C PRO A 620 7.88 45.51 -6.65
N ALA A 621 8.44 46.45 -5.89
CA ALA A 621 7.72 47.16 -4.84
C ALA A 621 6.42 47.72 -5.45
N ALA A 622 5.28 47.38 -4.84
CA ALA A 622 3.98 47.89 -5.28
C ALA A 622 4.01 49.43 -5.22
N ASP A 623 3.62 50.08 -6.32
CA ASP A 623 3.49 51.53 -6.39
C ASP A 623 2.46 52.00 -5.34
N PRO A 624 2.84 52.91 -4.40
CA PRO A 624 1.96 53.43 -3.36
C PRO A 624 0.65 54.06 -3.89
N SER A 625 0.60 54.39 -5.18
CA SER A 625 -0.54 55.06 -5.82
C SER A 625 -1.50 54.12 -6.55
N THR A 626 -1.22 52.81 -6.62
CA THR A 626 -2.13 51.83 -7.23
C THR A 626 -2.98 51.14 -6.15
N PRO A 627 -4.31 51.32 -6.15
CA PRO A 627 -5.18 50.62 -5.19
C PRO A 627 -5.12 49.11 -5.41
N ILE A 628 -4.74 48.36 -4.37
CA ILE A 628 -4.74 46.90 -4.37
C ILE A 628 -6.21 46.44 -4.32
N PRO A 629 -6.70 45.67 -5.30
CA PRO A 629 -8.06 45.14 -5.25
C PRO A 629 -8.18 44.10 -4.12
N LEU A 630 -8.76 44.52 -2.99
CA LEU A 630 -9.18 43.62 -1.93
C LEU A 630 -10.42 42.85 -2.41
N LYS A 631 -10.23 41.59 -2.82
CA LYS A 631 -11.35 40.66 -2.93
C LYS A 631 -11.79 40.30 -1.51
N TYR A 632 -12.89 40.90 -1.07
CA TYR A 632 -13.66 40.36 0.04
C TYR A 632 -14.38 39.12 -0.48
N GLU A 633 -13.96 37.93 -0.06
CA GLU A 633 -14.82 36.75 -0.19
C GLU A 633 -15.86 36.81 0.91
N ASP A 634 -17.14 36.74 0.53
CA ASP A 634 -18.26 36.66 1.47
C ASP A 634 -18.20 35.34 2.26
N GLU A 635 -17.88 35.41 3.55
CA GLU A 635 -17.83 34.27 4.50
C GLU A 635 -19.22 33.64 4.81
N SER A 636 -20.23 33.80 3.95
CA SER A 636 -21.62 33.45 4.29
C SER A 636 -22.24 32.25 3.56
N THR A 637 -21.47 31.50 2.75
CA THR A 637 -21.96 30.25 2.13
C THR A 637 -20.92 29.13 2.17
N SER A 638 -20.71 28.51 3.33
CA SER A 638 -19.79 27.37 3.50
C SER A 638 -20.30 26.39 4.59
N GLY A 639 -21.49 25.83 4.36
CA GLY A 639 -22.00 24.70 5.13
C GLY A 639 -21.46 23.37 4.59
N GLY A 640 -20.24 22.97 4.98
CA GLY A 640 -19.72 21.63 4.64
C GLY A 640 -18.26 21.33 5.01
N PRO A 641 -17.27 22.17 4.65
CA PRO A 641 -15.83 21.91 4.91
C PRO A 641 -15.30 22.51 6.22
N GLU A 642 -15.88 23.63 6.69
CA GLU A 642 -15.41 24.38 7.87
C GLU A 642 -15.40 23.58 9.19
N CYS A 643 -16.20 22.52 9.30
CA CYS A 643 -16.28 21.73 10.53
C CYS A 643 -15.01 20.91 10.77
N LEU A 644 -14.44 20.30 9.72
CA LEU A 644 -13.25 19.45 9.83
C LEU A 644 -11.98 20.26 10.09
N GLU A 645 -11.85 21.41 9.43
CA GLU A 645 -10.71 22.33 9.64
C GLU A 645 -10.70 22.88 11.07
N LYS A 646 -11.88 23.24 11.62
CA LYS A 646 -12.02 23.66 13.02
C LYS A 646 -11.69 22.52 14.00
N GLN A 647 -12.14 21.30 13.74
CA GLN A 647 -11.80 20.11 14.55
C GLN A 647 -10.29 19.82 14.52
N MET A 648 -9.67 19.87 13.34
CA MET A 648 -8.24 19.64 13.19
C MET A 648 -7.41 20.75 13.86
N ALA A 649 -7.80 22.01 13.73
CA ALA A 649 -7.11 23.11 14.39
C ALA A 649 -7.17 22.98 15.93
N LEU A 650 -8.34 22.61 16.48
CA LEU A 650 -8.49 22.35 17.91
C LEU A 650 -7.65 21.15 18.37
N PHE A 651 -7.59 20.09 17.56
CA PHE A 651 -6.74 18.93 17.81
C PHE A 651 -5.25 19.28 17.81
N LEU A 652 -4.78 20.05 16.82
CA LEU A 652 -3.38 20.45 16.72
C LEU A 652 -2.98 21.40 17.87
N ASP A 653 -3.86 22.33 18.27
CA ASP A 653 -3.67 23.21 19.43
C ASP A 653 -3.59 22.44 20.76
N LYS A 654 -4.37 21.35 20.88
CA LYS A 654 -4.28 20.44 22.02
C LYS A 654 -2.97 19.63 22.03
N MET A 655 -2.50 19.20 20.87
CA MET A 655 -1.32 18.35 20.72
C MET A 655 0.01 19.13 20.75
N GLY A 656 -0.01 20.44 20.54
CA GLY A 656 1.16 21.31 20.63
C GLY A 656 0.80 22.79 20.41
N SER A 657 1.77 23.70 20.51
CA SER A 657 1.54 25.14 20.28
C SER A 657 1.34 25.42 18.79
N PHE A 658 0.14 25.20 18.28
CA PHE A 658 -0.22 25.53 16.91
C PHE A 658 -0.55 27.03 16.83
N GLN A 659 0.40 27.84 16.36
CA GLN A 659 0.15 29.28 16.18
C GLN A 659 -0.86 29.49 15.05
N LYS A 660 -2.06 29.95 15.43
CA LYS A 660 -3.15 30.30 14.52
C LYS A 660 -2.88 31.62 13.81
N GLY A 661 -1.85 31.67 12.97
CA GLY A 661 -1.71 32.68 11.92
C GLY A 661 -2.22 32.10 10.60
N LYS A 662 -2.91 32.89 9.77
CA LYS A 662 -3.07 32.57 8.33
C LYS A 662 -1.65 32.56 7.73
N HIS A 663 -0.93 31.44 7.85
CA HIS A 663 0.42 31.33 7.34
C HIS A 663 0.33 31.01 5.85
N SER A 664 0.43 32.06 5.03
CA SER A 664 1.03 31.91 3.72
C SER A 664 2.39 31.21 3.87
N SER A 665 2.72 30.31 2.94
CA SER A 665 4.06 29.71 2.80
C SER A 665 5.16 30.73 3.15
N GLN A 666 6.11 30.37 4.02
CA GLN A 666 7.25 31.24 4.35
C GLN A 666 8.12 31.52 3.11
N SER A 667 8.03 30.67 2.08
CA SER A 667 8.70 30.90 0.81
C SER A 667 7.94 31.84 -0.13
N GLY A 668 6.80 32.41 0.27
CA GLY A 668 6.00 33.32 -0.57
C GLY A 668 5.19 32.63 -1.67
N MET A 669 4.98 31.30 -1.56
CA MET A 669 4.21 30.55 -2.56
C MET A 669 2.71 30.89 -2.49
N ILE A 670 2.12 31.22 -3.63
CA ILE A 670 0.70 31.57 -3.74
C ILE A 670 -0.15 30.29 -3.60
N PRO A 671 -1.12 30.22 -2.67
CA PRO A 671 -2.05 29.10 -2.57
C PRO A 671 -2.76 28.83 -3.90
N GLY A 672 -2.85 27.55 -4.29
CA GLY A 672 -3.45 27.13 -5.57
C GLY A 672 -2.54 27.20 -6.80
N SER A 673 -1.34 27.79 -6.69
CA SER A 673 -0.30 27.73 -7.72
C SER A 673 0.17 26.29 -7.98
N TRP A 674 0.80 26.06 -9.15
CA TRP A 674 1.35 24.74 -9.46
C TRP A 674 2.47 24.35 -8.48
N GLN A 675 3.29 25.31 -8.05
CA GLN A 675 4.35 25.09 -7.06
C GLN A 675 3.74 24.55 -5.77
N TYR A 676 2.67 25.19 -5.30
CA TYR A 676 1.98 24.83 -4.08
C TYR A 676 1.38 23.42 -4.14
N LYS A 677 0.65 23.10 -5.22
CA LYS A 677 0.06 21.77 -5.42
C LYS A 677 1.12 20.66 -5.51
N MET A 678 2.18 20.91 -6.28
CA MET A 678 3.25 19.93 -6.48
C MET A 678 4.05 19.71 -5.18
N LYS A 679 4.34 20.78 -4.43
CA LYS A 679 5.04 20.67 -3.14
C LYS A 679 4.23 19.85 -2.12
N LEU A 680 2.92 20.08 -2.02
CA LEU A 680 2.05 19.27 -1.17
C LEU A 680 2.08 17.77 -1.55
N GLN A 681 2.00 17.45 -2.84
CA GLN A 681 2.06 16.06 -3.32
C GLN A 681 3.40 15.39 -3.01
N LEU A 682 4.52 16.10 -3.22
CA LEU A 682 5.87 15.62 -2.92
C LEU A 682 6.06 15.40 -1.41
N ILE A 683 5.63 16.33 -0.56
CA ILE A 683 5.71 16.21 0.91
C ILE A 683 4.88 15.03 1.42
N LEU A 684 3.67 14.83 0.89
CA LEU A 684 2.85 13.68 1.26
C LEU A 684 3.50 12.36 0.82
N LYS A 685 4.12 12.33 -0.37
CA LYS A 685 4.83 11.16 -0.89
C LYS A 685 6.08 10.83 -0.07
N SER A 686 6.87 11.81 0.36
CA SER A 686 7.99 11.58 1.28
C SER A 686 7.52 11.05 2.62
N SER A 687 6.42 11.60 3.17
CA SER A 687 5.83 11.11 4.42
C SER A 687 5.48 9.62 4.34
N LYS A 688 4.83 9.18 3.25
CA LYS A 688 4.52 7.77 2.98
C LYS A 688 5.78 6.90 2.84
N ALA A 689 6.79 7.36 2.12
CA ALA A 689 8.03 6.60 1.96
C ALA A 689 8.76 6.38 3.30
N TYR A 690 8.81 7.42 4.15
CA TYR A 690 9.36 7.32 5.50
C TYR A 690 8.52 6.43 6.42
N TYR A 691 7.19 6.45 6.31
CA TYR A 691 6.32 5.53 7.04
C TYR A 691 6.65 4.07 6.71
N VAL A 692 6.78 3.72 5.42
CA VAL A 692 7.13 2.35 4.99
C VAL A 692 8.53 1.95 5.46
N LEU A 693 9.50 2.88 5.45
CA LEU A 693 10.83 2.63 6.02
C LEU A 693 10.76 2.38 7.53
N SER A 694 9.89 3.09 8.24
CA SER A 694 9.67 2.93 9.67
C SER A 694 9.05 1.57 9.99
N ASP A 695 7.99 1.16 9.27
CA ASP A 695 7.36 -0.15 9.42
C ASP A 695 8.36 -1.29 9.14
N ALA A 696 9.14 -1.17 8.07
CA ALA A 696 10.19 -2.14 7.75
C ALA A 696 11.26 -2.23 8.86
N ALA A 697 11.68 -1.09 9.42
CA ALA A 697 12.65 -1.06 10.52
C ALA A 697 12.08 -1.63 11.83
N MET A 698 10.77 -1.43 12.10
CA MET A 698 10.07 -2.03 13.23
C MET A 698 10.09 -3.56 13.19
N ILE A 699 9.79 -4.12 12.02
CA ILE A 699 9.78 -5.59 11.81
C ILE A 699 11.18 -6.17 11.99
N LEU A 700 12.21 -5.44 11.58
CA LEU A 700 13.61 -5.80 11.79
C LEU A 700 14.12 -5.53 13.22
N GLN A 701 13.26 -5.11 14.15
CA GLN A 701 13.58 -4.79 15.55
C GLN A 701 14.62 -3.66 15.74
N LYS A 702 14.79 -2.81 14.72
CA LYS A 702 15.68 -1.62 14.75
C LYS A 702 14.90 -0.39 15.17
N TYR A 703 14.49 -0.37 16.45
CA TYR A 703 13.51 0.61 16.96
C TYR A 703 14.01 2.05 16.96
N GLY A 704 15.32 2.29 17.16
CA GLY A 704 15.90 3.63 17.05
C GLY A 704 15.81 4.17 15.62
N ARG A 705 16.12 3.30 14.64
CA ARG A 705 15.99 3.61 13.22
C ARG A 705 14.53 3.86 12.81
N ALA A 706 13.61 3.03 13.32
CA ALA A 706 12.19 3.17 13.08
C ALA A 706 11.64 4.49 13.62
N LEU A 707 12.04 4.87 14.85
CA LEU A 707 11.65 6.12 15.49
C LEU A 707 12.12 7.34 14.69
N ARG A 708 13.34 7.29 14.12
CA ARG A 708 13.82 8.35 13.24
C ARG A 708 12.98 8.45 11.96
N TYR A 709 12.68 7.33 11.31
CA TYR A 709 11.89 7.37 10.08
C TYR A 709 10.47 7.88 10.33
N ILE A 710 9.81 7.45 11.42
CA ILE A 710 8.46 7.98 11.74
C ILE A 710 8.52 9.46 12.11
N LYS A 711 9.61 9.93 12.73
CA LYS A 711 9.86 11.35 12.97
C LYS A 711 9.87 12.16 11.68
N LEU A 712 10.64 11.72 10.68
CA LEU A 712 10.67 12.37 9.37
C LEU A 712 9.30 12.34 8.70
N ALA A 713 8.57 11.23 8.80
CA ALA A 713 7.21 11.12 8.27
C ALA A 713 6.25 12.13 8.90
N LEU A 714 6.26 12.26 10.23
CA LEU A 714 5.43 13.20 10.99
C LEU A 714 5.83 14.65 10.73
N GLN A 715 7.12 14.97 10.54
CA GLN A 715 7.57 16.31 10.16
C GLN A 715 7.12 16.71 8.75
N CYS A 716 7.12 15.76 7.79
CA CYS A 716 6.48 15.98 6.50
C CYS A 716 4.98 16.27 6.67
N HIS A 717 4.31 15.53 7.56
CA HIS A 717 2.88 15.71 7.81
C HIS A 717 2.56 17.06 8.48
N ASP A 718 3.36 17.50 9.45
CA ASP A 718 3.26 18.83 10.06
C ASP A 718 3.34 19.92 9.00
N THR A 719 4.32 19.81 8.10
CA THR A 719 4.50 20.76 7.00
C THR A 719 3.30 20.73 6.04
N TYR A 720 2.77 19.54 5.72
CA TYR A 720 1.56 19.39 4.91
C TYR A 720 0.36 20.06 5.58
N CYS A 721 0.18 19.85 6.89
CA CYS A 721 -0.92 20.43 7.67
C CYS A 721 -0.85 21.95 7.73
N CYS A 722 0.35 22.53 7.82
CA CYS A 722 0.54 23.97 7.79
C CYS A 722 0.25 24.59 6.42
N LEU A 723 0.56 23.87 5.35
CA LEU A 723 0.38 24.38 4.00
C LEU A 723 -1.06 24.23 3.52
N SER A 724 -1.70 23.07 3.74
CA SER A 724 -3.01 22.75 3.20
C SER A 724 -4.16 23.49 3.89
N THR A 725 -5.00 24.18 3.12
CA THR A 725 -6.20 24.83 3.64
C THR A 725 -7.35 23.85 3.87
N SER A 726 -7.48 22.82 3.02
CA SER A 726 -8.53 21.79 3.11
C SER A 726 -7.90 20.41 3.32
N MET A 727 -8.30 19.69 4.38
CA MET A 727 -7.74 18.37 4.71
C MET A 727 -8.57 17.25 4.07
N LEU A 728 -7.91 16.40 3.28
CA LEU A 728 -8.52 15.21 2.70
C LEU A 728 -8.67 14.11 3.78
N PRO A 729 -9.80 13.40 3.85
CA PRO A 729 -10.00 12.30 4.79
C PRO A 729 -8.91 11.21 4.72
N GLU A 730 -8.40 10.93 3.53
CA GLU A 730 -7.35 9.93 3.30
C GLU A 730 -6.04 10.31 3.99
N VAL A 731 -5.73 11.61 4.06
CA VAL A 731 -4.53 12.13 4.72
C VAL A 731 -4.65 12.01 6.24
N LEU A 732 -5.85 12.23 6.79
CA LEU A 732 -6.11 12.06 8.22
C LEU A 732 -6.05 10.59 8.66
N VAL A 733 -6.57 9.67 7.83
CA VAL A 733 -6.42 8.22 8.07
C VAL A 733 -4.95 7.82 8.08
N PHE A 734 -4.16 8.37 7.16
CA PHE A 734 -2.73 8.14 7.12
C PHE A 734 -2.00 8.73 8.35
N LEU A 735 -2.38 9.92 8.84
CA LEU A 735 -1.86 10.45 10.11
C LEU A 735 -2.13 9.52 11.29
N CYS A 736 -3.35 8.98 11.36
CA CYS A 736 -3.73 8.00 12.37
C CYS A 736 -2.81 6.75 12.30
N GLN A 737 -2.49 6.27 11.10
CA GLN A 737 -1.53 5.17 10.91
C GLN A 737 -0.12 5.54 11.38
N CYS A 738 0.35 6.75 11.06
CA CYS A 738 1.67 7.23 11.52
C CYS A 738 1.75 7.32 13.04
N LEU A 739 0.73 7.88 13.70
CA LEU A 739 0.68 8.00 15.17
C LEU A 739 0.57 6.62 15.84
N THR A 740 -0.21 5.70 15.26
CA THR A 740 -0.31 4.32 15.77
C THR A 740 1.04 3.61 15.68
N LEU A 741 1.74 3.71 14.54
CA LEU A 741 3.08 3.13 14.39
C LEU A 741 4.09 3.79 15.34
N CYS A 742 4.01 5.10 15.55
CA CYS A 742 4.84 5.82 16.53
C CYS A 742 4.60 5.30 17.95
N GLY A 743 3.33 5.07 18.32
CA GLY A 743 2.96 4.46 19.58
C GLY A 743 3.53 3.04 19.75
N ASP A 744 3.44 2.23 18.70
CA ASP A 744 3.99 0.86 18.68
C ASP A 744 5.53 0.90 18.87
N ILE A 745 6.24 1.81 18.17
CA ILE A 745 7.69 2.00 18.30
C ILE A 745 8.07 2.38 19.74
N GLN A 746 7.38 3.35 20.34
CA GLN A 746 7.67 3.82 21.70
C GLN A 746 7.42 2.73 22.75
N LEU A 747 6.39 1.90 22.56
CA LEU A 747 6.14 0.73 23.42
C LEU A 747 7.26 -0.31 23.28
N MET A 748 7.70 -0.62 22.06
CA MET A 748 8.80 -1.58 21.86
C MET A 748 10.12 -1.08 22.43
N LEU A 749 10.40 0.23 22.35
CA LEU A 749 11.56 0.85 23.01
C LEU A 749 11.50 0.74 24.53
N ALA A 750 10.31 0.92 25.11
CA ALA A 750 10.07 0.77 26.55
C ALA A 750 10.30 -0.69 27.02
N GLN A 751 9.83 -1.68 26.26
CA GLN A 751 10.03 -3.10 26.58
C GLN A 751 11.48 -3.57 26.42
N ASN A 752 12.25 -2.94 25.53
CA ASN A 752 13.63 -3.33 25.21
C ASN A 752 14.67 -2.32 25.73
N ALA A 753 14.49 -1.84 26.95
CA ALA A 753 15.37 -0.82 27.56
C ALA A 753 16.86 -1.20 27.62
N ASN A 754 17.19 -2.50 27.55
CA ASN A 754 18.57 -3.00 27.62
C ASN A 754 19.45 -2.62 26.41
N ASN A 755 18.87 -2.39 25.23
CA ASN A 755 19.60 -2.10 23.98
C ASN A 755 19.67 -0.59 23.65
N ARG A 756 19.51 0.26 24.67
CA ARG A 756 19.29 1.70 24.49
C ARG A 756 20.40 2.45 23.74
N ALA A 757 21.67 2.11 23.97
CA ALA A 757 22.80 2.77 23.32
C ALA A 757 22.75 2.58 21.79
N ALA A 758 22.44 1.37 21.32
CA ALA A 758 22.29 1.09 19.90
C ALA A 758 21.12 1.88 19.30
N TYR A 759 19.98 1.96 19.98
CA TYR A 759 18.83 2.72 19.49
C TYR A 759 19.11 4.23 19.41
N LEU A 760 19.90 4.79 20.35
CA LEU A 760 20.32 6.20 20.29
C LEU A 760 21.21 6.48 19.08
N GLU A 761 22.14 5.59 18.77
CA GLU A 761 23.00 5.71 17.58
C GLU A 761 22.17 5.63 16.28
N GLU A 762 21.29 4.63 16.18
CA GLU A 762 20.39 4.47 15.04
C GLU A 762 19.45 5.66 14.83
N TYR A 763 18.97 6.27 15.92
CA TYR A 763 18.08 7.43 15.91
C TYR A 763 18.81 8.70 15.42
N ASN A 764 20.07 8.89 15.83
CA ASN A 764 20.86 10.08 15.49
C ASN A 764 21.49 10.02 14.09
N TYR A 765 21.63 8.82 13.51
CA TYR A 765 22.16 8.68 12.15
C TYR A 765 21.25 9.40 11.14
N GLN A 766 21.80 10.19 10.22
CA GLN A 766 20.99 10.87 9.21
C GLN A 766 21.72 10.88 7.86
N THR A 767 21.00 10.57 6.79
CA THR A 767 21.57 10.59 5.44
C THR A 767 21.49 11.99 4.83
N LYS A 768 22.29 12.24 3.78
CA LYS A 768 22.34 13.55 3.12
C LYS A 768 20.98 13.91 2.53
N GLU A 769 20.30 12.92 1.95
CA GLU A 769 18.96 13.06 1.38
C GLU A 769 17.93 13.46 2.44
N ASP A 770 17.99 12.84 3.63
CA ASP A 770 17.10 13.19 4.74
C ASP A 770 17.31 14.65 5.19
N GLN A 771 18.56 15.12 5.22
CA GLN A 771 18.91 16.50 5.60
C GLN A 771 18.39 17.52 4.58
N GLU A 772 18.54 17.25 3.29
CA GLU A 772 18.07 18.15 2.23
C GLU A 772 16.53 18.21 2.18
N ILE A 773 15.84 17.07 2.36
CA ILE A 773 14.37 17.05 2.45
C ILE A 773 13.91 17.87 3.65
N LEU A 774 14.51 17.68 4.84
CA LEU A 774 14.19 18.48 6.02
C LEU A 774 14.45 19.97 5.79
N HIS A 775 15.52 20.33 5.09
CA HIS A 775 15.81 21.73 4.76
C HIS A 775 14.69 22.35 3.90
N SER A 776 14.17 21.60 2.91
CA SER A 776 13.04 22.04 2.08
C SER A 776 11.73 22.17 2.89
N LEU A 777 11.50 21.29 3.87
CA LEU A 777 10.33 21.36 4.77
C LEU A 777 10.41 22.57 5.72
N HIS A 778 11.55 22.76 6.38
CA HIS A 778 11.78 23.87 7.31
C HIS A 778 11.78 25.25 6.63
N ARG A 779 12.04 25.30 5.31
CA ARG A 779 11.84 26.51 4.50
C ARG A 779 10.38 26.94 4.42
N GLU A 780 9.43 26.01 4.54
CA GLU A 780 7.99 26.29 4.47
C GLU A 780 7.34 26.49 5.83
N SER A 781 7.69 25.62 6.78
CA SER A 781 7.11 25.62 8.12
C SER A 781 8.14 25.20 9.16
N ARG A 782 8.17 25.91 10.28
CA ARG A 782 8.91 25.52 11.49
C ARG A 782 8.04 24.74 12.48
N CYS A 783 6.83 24.36 12.06
CA CYS A 783 5.89 23.68 12.93
C CYS A 783 6.38 22.25 13.20
N GLN A 784 6.38 21.88 14.47
CA GLN A 784 6.75 20.55 14.95
C GLN A 784 5.72 20.09 15.99
N VAL A 785 4.46 19.98 15.59
CA VAL A 785 3.35 19.65 16.51
C VAL A 785 3.59 18.27 17.13
N PHE A 786 4.09 17.32 16.35
CA PHE A 786 4.29 15.94 16.80
C PHE A 786 5.70 15.64 17.32
N ALA A 787 6.54 16.65 17.58
CA ALA A 787 7.89 16.43 18.12
C ALA A 787 7.87 15.59 19.42
N TRP A 788 6.91 15.89 20.31
CA TRP A 788 6.71 15.18 21.58
C TRP A 788 6.53 13.66 21.41
N ALA A 789 6.01 13.20 20.27
CA ALA A 789 5.77 11.78 20.02
C ALA A 789 7.06 11.02 19.65
N THR A 790 8.07 11.74 19.18
CA THR A 790 9.25 11.18 18.51
C THR A 790 10.54 11.34 19.29
N ASP A 791 10.49 12.03 20.43
CA ASP A 791 11.64 12.23 21.30
C ASP A 791 12.02 10.93 22.03
N LEU A 792 13.31 10.61 22.00
CA LEU A 792 13.86 9.41 22.61
C LEU A 792 14.21 9.68 24.10
N SER A 793 13.21 9.67 24.97
CA SER A 793 13.38 9.86 26.42
C SER A 793 14.11 8.69 27.09
N THR A 794 14.94 8.96 28.11
CA THR A 794 15.62 7.96 28.97
C THR A 794 14.71 7.36 30.03
N ASP A 795 13.61 8.04 30.33
CA ASP A 795 12.66 7.62 31.35
C ASP A 795 11.59 6.71 30.76
N LEU A 796 11.45 5.52 31.36
CA LEU A 796 10.49 4.49 30.97
C LEU A 796 9.04 4.95 31.16
N GLU A 797 8.76 5.72 32.24
CA GLU A 797 7.43 6.28 32.49
C GLU A 797 7.02 7.23 31.35
N CYS A 798 7.93 8.13 30.98
CA CYS A 798 7.76 9.04 29.86
C CYS A 798 7.51 8.30 28.53
N GLN A 799 8.30 7.26 28.20
CA GLN A 799 8.12 6.50 26.95
C GLN A 799 6.76 5.80 26.86
N LEU A 800 6.33 5.14 27.94
CA LEU A 800 5.01 4.50 27.99
C LEU A 800 3.89 5.55 27.90
N SER A 801 4.05 6.70 28.57
CA SER A 801 3.09 7.81 28.49
C SER A 801 2.97 8.38 27.08
N VAL A 802 4.10 8.57 26.38
CA VAL A 802 4.12 9.04 24.98
C VAL A 802 3.44 8.03 24.05
N SER A 803 3.71 6.73 24.23
CA SER A 803 3.01 5.67 23.49
C SER A 803 1.50 5.73 23.67
N CYS A 804 1.02 5.89 24.91
CA CYS A 804 -0.40 6.04 25.21
C CYS A 804 -1.01 7.28 24.54
N LYS A 805 -0.34 8.44 24.66
CA LYS A 805 -0.78 9.69 24.01
C LYS A 805 -0.85 9.57 22.49
N CYS A 806 0.04 8.80 21.86
CA CYS A 806 -0.01 8.54 20.42
C CYS A 806 -1.29 7.80 20.01
N TYR A 807 -1.71 6.79 20.79
CA TYR A 807 -2.96 6.07 20.52
C TYR A 807 -4.20 6.92 20.83
N GLU A 808 -4.17 7.72 21.89
CA GLU A 808 -5.24 8.69 22.19
C GLU A 808 -5.40 9.70 21.05
N ALA A 809 -4.29 10.24 20.54
CA ALA A 809 -4.28 11.15 19.40
C ALA A 809 -4.84 10.47 18.13
N ALA A 810 -4.42 9.23 17.86
CA ALA A 810 -4.93 8.43 16.74
C ALA A 810 -6.44 8.18 16.87
N TYR A 811 -6.93 7.91 18.09
CA TYR A 811 -8.35 7.68 18.37
C TYR A 811 -9.19 8.95 18.20
N GLU A 812 -8.70 10.11 18.66
CA GLU A 812 -9.38 11.40 18.48
C GLU A 812 -9.60 11.75 17.00
N ILE A 813 -8.60 11.50 16.14
CA ILE A 813 -8.72 11.69 14.68
C ILE A 813 -9.83 10.79 14.10
N LEU A 814 -9.93 9.53 14.56
CA LEU A 814 -10.96 8.58 14.11
C LEU A 814 -12.38 8.92 14.61
N LEU A 815 -12.51 9.86 15.54
CA LEU A 815 -13.80 10.37 16.02
C LEU A 815 -14.30 11.59 15.26
N PHE A 816 -13.49 12.17 14.35
CA PHE A 816 -13.93 13.26 13.49
C PHE A 816 -15.16 12.84 12.67
N SER A 817 -16.12 13.75 12.51
CA SER A 817 -17.47 13.46 12.00
C SER A 817 -17.46 12.74 10.64
N ASN A 818 -16.50 13.05 9.77
CA ASN A 818 -16.35 12.47 8.43
C ASN A 818 -15.70 11.07 8.42
N LEU A 819 -14.95 10.71 9.46
CA LEU A 819 -14.22 9.45 9.57
C LEU A 819 -14.94 8.43 10.46
N LYS A 820 -15.87 8.89 11.30
CA LYS A 820 -16.51 8.08 12.35
C LYS A 820 -17.14 6.78 11.82
N ASN A 821 -17.61 6.77 10.57
CA ASN A 821 -18.32 5.65 9.95
C ASN A 821 -17.54 4.94 8.82
N ARG A 822 -16.36 5.44 8.41
CA ARG A 822 -15.64 4.91 7.24
C ARG A 822 -14.69 3.75 7.56
N ASN A 823 -14.14 3.66 8.78
CA ASN A 823 -13.12 2.67 9.16
C ASN A 823 -13.34 2.07 10.57
N PRO A 824 -14.34 1.18 10.76
CA PRO A 824 -14.61 0.59 12.07
C PRO A 824 -13.49 -0.33 12.56
N GLU A 825 -12.84 -1.08 11.66
CA GLU A 825 -11.76 -2.01 12.01
C GLU A 825 -10.54 -1.31 12.59
N GLN A 826 -10.10 -0.21 11.96
CA GLN A 826 -8.97 0.58 12.45
C GLN A 826 -9.27 1.17 13.83
N ARG A 827 -10.52 1.59 14.10
CA ARG A 827 -10.92 2.05 15.44
C ARG A 827 -10.78 0.94 16.48
N ILE A 828 -11.30 -0.25 16.18
CA ILE A 828 -11.20 -1.41 17.09
C ILE A 828 -9.72 -1.71 17.37
N GLN A 829 -8.87 -1.67 16.34
CA GLN A 829 -7.43 -1.93 16.48
C GLN A 829 -6.71 -0.89 17.35
N VAL A 830 -7.04 0.41 17.22
CA VAL A 830 -6.48 1.49 18.05
C VAL A 830 -6.96 1.37 19.50
N LEU A 831 -8.25 1.09 19.73
CA LEU A 831 -8.79 0.88 21.08
C LEU A 831 -8.14 -0.32 21.78
N LYS A 832 -7.91 -1.41 21.03
CA LYS A 832 -7.21 -2.59 21.55
C LYS A 832 -5.76 -2.27 21.96
N ARG A 833 -5.02 -1.52 21.12
CA ARG A 833 -3.67 -1.03 21.47
C ARG A 833 -3.68 -0.11 22.68
N MET A 834 -4.67 0.78 22.78
CA MET A 834 -4.85 1.69 23.91
C MET A 834 -5.15 0.93 25.22
N GLY A 835 -5.98 -0.11 25.17
CA GLY A 835 -6.20 -1.00 26.32
C GLY A 835 -4.92 -1.74 26.75
N ASN A 836 -4.13 -2.23 25.78
CA ASN A 836 -2.86 -2.91 26.05
C ASN A 836 -1.83 -1.99 26.71
N ILE A 837 -1.59 -0.78 26.17
CA ILE A 837 -0.62 0.15 26.78
C ILE A 837 -1.06 0.59 28.19
N ARG A 838 -2.36 0.77 28.41
CA ARG A 838 -2.88 1.12 29.75
C ARG A 838 -2.65 0.00 30.75
N ASN A 839 -2.74 -1.26 30.31
CA ASN A 839 -2.33 -2.39 31.13
C ASN A 839 -0.84 -2.34 31.49
N GLU A 840 0.05 -2.09 30.52
CA GLU A 840 1.49 -1.98 30.75
C GLU A 840 1.85 -0.83 31.71
N ILE A 841 1.26 0.35 31.52
CA ILE A 841 1.44 1.51 32.43
C ILE A 841 0.89 1.17 33.83
N GLY A 842 -0.27 0.53 33.90
CA GLY A 842 -0.88 0.12 35.16
C GLY A 842 0.01 -0.85 35.93
N VAL A 843 0.58 -1.85 35.24
CA VAL A 843 1.51 -2.82 35.81
C VAL A 843 2.83 -2.17 36.21
N PHE A 844 3.35 -1.22 35.42
CA PHE A 844 4.55 -0.46 35.75
C PHE A 844 4.41 0.28 37.10
N TYR A 845 3.34 1.06 37.28
CA TYR A 845 3.10 1.76 38.55
C TYR A 845 2.79 0.79 39.71
N MET A 846 2.11 -0.32 39.44
CA MET A 846 1.85 -1.36 40.44
C MET A 846 3.16 -1.97 40.96
N ASN A 847 4.09 -2.29 40.06
CA ASN A 847 5.40 -2.86 40.41
C ASN A 847 6.28 -1.83 41.14
N GLN A 848 6.25 -0.56 40.72
CA GLN A 848 6.92 0.51 41.47
C GLN A 848 6.38 0.65 42.89
N ALA A 849 5.06 0.57 43.08
CA ALA A 849 4.46 0.62 44.41
C ALA A 849 4.94 -0.55 45.28
N ALA A 850 5.00 -1.77 44.73
CA ALA A 850 5.51 -2.94 45.43
C ALA A 850 7.01 -2.83 45.79
N ALA A 851 7.82 -2.23 44.92
CA ALA A 851 9.24 -1.98 45.20
C ALA A 851 9.42 -0.99 46.36
N VAL A 852 8.71 0.15 46.33
CA VAL A 852 8.70 1.15 47.41
C VAL A 852 8.27 0.52 48.74
N GLN A 853 7.32 -0.41 48.70
CA GLN A 853 6.88 -1.13 49.90
C GLN A 853 7.98 -2.04 50.48
N THR A 854 8.77 -2.69 49.64
CA THR A 854 9.86 -3.59 50.05
C THR A 854 11.02 -2.82 50.68
N GLU A 855 11.30 -1.61 50.19
CA GLU A 855 12.36 -0.73 50.70
C GLU A 855 12.02 -0.06 52.05
N ARG A 856 10.75 -0.11 52.49
CA ARG A 856 10.27 0.51 53.75
C ARG A 856 10.62 -0.29 55.02
N VAL A 857 11.87 -0.69 55.16
CA VAL A 857 12.35 -1.28 56.43
C VAL A 857 12.44 -0.17 57.49
N GLY A 858 11.34 0.08 58.24
CA GLY A 858 11.34 0.90 59.47
C GLY A 858 10.24 1.97 59.62
N ASN A 859 9.44 2.28 58.58
CA ASN A 859 8.37 3.30 58.67
C ASN A 859 6.98 2.69 58.87
N LYS A 860 6.23 3.23 59.85
CA LYS A 860 4.96 2.64 60.37
C LYS A 860 3.70 2.95 59.55
N SER A 861 3.76 3.80 58.53
CA SER A 861 2.56 4.25 57.78
C SER A 861 2.77 4.33 56.28
N VAL A 862 1.66 4.23 55.54
CA VAL A 862 1.60 4.37 54.08
C VAL A 862 2.04 5.78 53.67
N SER A 863 3.05 5.89 52.81
CA SER A 863 3.50 7.18 52.28
C SER A 863 2.53 7.73 51.22
N THR A 864 2.53 9.06 51.09
CA THR A 864 1.77 9.76 50.05
C THR A 864 2.21 9.37 48.64
N THR A 865 3.50 9.08 48.44
CA THR A 865 4.06 8.65 47.15
C THR A 865 3.51 7.29 46.71
N GLU A 866 3.37 6.33 47.63
CA GLU A 866 2.79 5.02 47.31
C GLU A 866 1.30 5.11 46.98
N GLN A 867 0.53 5.94 47.72
CA GLN A 867 -0.87 6.20 47.40
C GLN A 867 -1.05 6.86 46.01
N GLN A 868 -0.12 7.72 45.61
CA GLN A 868 -0.13 8.31 44.27
C GLN A 868 0.12 7.25 43.20
N LEU A 869 1.07 6.32 43.40
CA LEU A 869 1.33 5.21 42.49
C LEU A 869 0.12 4.29 42.36
N TRP A 870 -0.57 3.99 43.46
CA TRP A 870 -1.83 3.22 43.42
C TRP A 870 -2.90 3.90 42.60
N LYS A 871 -3.11 5.21 42.81
CA LYS A 871 -4.10 5.99 42.05
C LYS A 871 -3.79 6.01 40.56
N LYS A 872 -2.52 6.21 40.18
CA LYS A 872 -2.09 6.16 38.78
C LYS A 872 -2.34 4.77 38.17
N SER A 873 -1.90 3.71 38.85
CA SER A 873 -2.11 2.32 38.41
C SER A 873 -3.60 2.00 38.23
N PHE A 874 -4.43 2.38 39.21
CA PHE A 874 -5.87 2.17 39.17
C PHE A 874 -6.56 2.91 38.01
N SER A 875 -6.24 4.20 37.80
CA SER A 875 -6.79 4.99 36.68
C SER A 875 -6.50 4.33 35.34
N CYS A 876 -5.25 3.86 35.15
CA CYS A 876 -4.87 3.16 33.93
C CYS A 876 -5.65 1.86 33.72
N PHE A 877 -5.82 1.04 34.75
CA PHE A 877 -6.63 -0.17 34.63
C PHE A 877 -8.11 0.12 34.36
N GLU A 878 -8.70 1.10 35.03
CA GLU A 878 -10.11 1.47 34.84
C GLU A 878 -10.39 1.96 33.42
N GLU A 879 -9.56 2.88 32.92
CA GLU A 879 -9.67 3.39 31.54
C GLU A 879 -9.35 2.28 30.51
N GLY A 880 -8.43 1.37 30.83
CA GLY A 880 -8.14 0.20 29.98
C GLY A 880 -9.32 -0.76 29.88
N ILE A 881 -10.02 -1.02 30.99
CA ILE A 881 -11.23 -1.85 31.02
C ILE A 881 -12.31 -1.22 30.14
N GLN A 882 -12.55 0.09 30.27
CA GLN A 882 -13.51 0.82 29.43
C GLN A 882 -13.19 0.68 27.93
N ASN A 883 -11.91 0.72 27.56
CA ASN A 883 -11.51 0.53 26.15
C ASN A 883 -11.84 -0.88 25.64
N PHE A 884 -11.57 -1.92 26.42
CA PHE A 884 -11.88 -3.29 26.03
C PHE A 884 -13.38 -3.60 26.05
N GLU A 885 -14.13 -3.05 27.01
CA GLU A 885 -15.59 -3.14 27.06
C GLU A 885 -16.24 -2.46 25.84
N SER A 886 -15.68 -1.35 25.35
CA SER A 886 -16.20 -0.65 24.16
C SER A 886 -16.05 -1.43 22.85
N ILE A 887 -15.20 -2.46 22.82
CA ILE A 887 -14.98 -3.34 21.67
C ILE A 887 -15.38 -4.80 21.94
N ASP A 888 -16.11 -5.06 23.03
CA ASP A 888 -16.57 -6.38 23.47
C ASP A 888 -15.42 -7.42 23.68
N ASP A 889 -14.21 -6.97 24.03
CA ASP A 889 -13.07 -7.85 24.33
C ASP A 889 -13.04 -8.23 25.83
N ALA A 890 -13.93 -9.16 26.20
CA ALA A 890 -14.09 -9.64 27.57
C ALA A 890 -12.81 -10.24 28.17
N THR A 891 -11.95 -10.83 27.34
CA THR A 891 -10.74 -11.54 27.78
C THR A 891 -9.69 -10.58 28.27
N ASN A 892 -9.41 -9.52 27.51
CA ASN A 892 -8.47 -8.49 27.93
C ASN A 892 -9.04 -7.66 29.08
N ALA A 893 -10.35 -7.34 29.08
CA ALA A 893 -11.00 -6.71 30.23
C ALA A 893 -10.83 -7.54 31.53
N ALA A 894 -10.98 -8.86 31.45
CA ALA A 894 -10.77 -9.76 32.59
C ALA A 894 -9.32 -9.79 33.08
N LEU A 895 -8.33 -9.67 32.19
CA LEU A 895 -6.92 -9.55 32.58
C LEU A 895 -6.64 -8.26 33.36
N LEU A 896 -7.22 -7.13 32.94
CA LEU A 896 -7.07 -5.86 33.67
C LEU A 896 -7.80 -5.89 35.02
N LEU A 897 -8.97 -6.53 35.10
CA LEU A 897 -9.66 -6.77 36.36
C LEU A 897 -8.83 -7.66 37.31
N CYS A 898 -8.15 -8.67 36.77
CA CYS A 898 -7.22 -9.51 37.52
C CYS A 898 -6.03 -8.69 38.07
N ASN A 899 -5.42 -7.85 37.23
CA ASN A 899 -4.33 -6.95 37.64
C ASN A 899 -4.80 -5.90 38.68
N THR A 900 -6.02 -5.39 38.54
CA THR A 900 -6.64 -4.50 39.54
C THR A 900 -6.81 -5.23 40.89
N GLY A 901 -7.23 -6.49 40.86
CA GLY A 901 -7.29 -7.34 42.05
C GLY A 901 -5.91 -7.53 42.70
N ARG A 902 -4.85 -7.69 41.90
CA ARG A 902 -3.47 -7.77 42.40
C ARG A 902 -3.00 -6.46 43.02
N LEU A 903 -3.31 -5.32 42.40
CA LEU A 903 -3.03 -4.00 42.98
C LEU A 903 -3.69 -3.84 44.35
N MET A 904 -4.96 -4.23 44.49
CA MET A 904 -5.65 -4.16 45.79
C MET A 904 -4.96 -5.03 46.87
N ARG A 905 -4.39 -6.18 46.51
CA ARG A 905 -3.60 -6.99 47.47
C ARG A 905 -2.32 -6.27 47.89
N ILE A 906 -1.63 -5.59 46.98
CA ILE A 906 -0.44 -4.78 47.31
C ILE A 906 -0.84 -3.65 48.26
N CYS A 907 -1.95 -2.94 47.99
CA CYS A 907 -2.49 -1.95 48.91
C CYS A 907 -2.77 -2.54 50.30
N ALA A 908 -3.36 -3.73 50.38
CA ALA A 908 -3.60 -4.41 51.65
C ALA A 908 -2.28 -4.68 52.39
N GLN A 909 -1.28 -5.22 51.71
CA GLN A 909 0.03 -5.52 52.30
C GLN A 909 0.76 -4.28 52.81
N ALA A 910 0.56 -3.12 52.19
CA ALA A 910 1.18 -1.86 52.64
C ALA A 910 0.62 -1.36 53.99
N HIS A 911 -0.59 -1.79 54.36
CA HIS A 911 -1.20 -1.51 55.67
C HIS A 911 -0.77 -2.50 56.76
N CYS A 912 0.12 -3.44 56.46
CA CYS A 912 0.69 -4.37 57.43
C CYS A 912 1.59 -3.64 58.45
N ALA A 913 1.25 -3.70 59.75
CA ALA A 913 2.10 -3.15 60.81
C ALA A 913 3.34 -4.03 61.08
N THR A 914 4.53 -3.43 61.16
CA THR A 914 5.79 -4.10 61.56
C THR A 914 5.97 -4.16 63.08
N GLU A 915 6.59 -5.25 63.56
CA GLU A 915 6.75 -5.63 64.97
C GLU A 915 7.46 -4.54 65.80
N GLY A 916 6.68 -3.77 66.55
CA GLY A 916 7.15 -2.83 67.56
C GLY A 916 6.14 -2.71 68.70
N ASP A 917 6.33 -3.55 69.72
CA ASP A 917 5.78 -3.53 71.09
C ASP A 917 4.26 -3.68 71.34
N PHE A 918 3.44 -3.98 70.33
CA PHE A 918 2.10 -4.55 70.55
C PHE A 918 1.89 -5.79 69.67
N LYS A 919 1.16 -6.79 70.19
CA LYS A 919 0.72 -7.96 69.41
C LYS A 919 0.03 -7.45 68.14
N ARG A 920 0.65 -7.66 66.98
CA ARG A 920 0.11 -7.29 65.68
C ARG A 920 -1.28 -7.91 65.51
N GLU A 921 -2.25 -7.11 65.11
CA GLU A 921 -3.60 -7.55 64.74
C GLU A 921 -3.90 -7.19 63.28
N PHE A 922 -4.65 -8.05 62.60
CA PHE A 922 -5.14 -7.85 61.24
C PHE A 922 -6.06 -6.63 61.18
N SER A 923 -5.66 -5.64 60.39
CA SER A 923 -6.30 -4.32 60.33
C SER A 923 -7.58 -4.30 59.46
N PRO A 924 -8.54 -3.39 59.73
CA PRO A 924 -9.72 -3.22 58.92
C PRO A 924 -9.36 -2.67 57.53
N GLU A 925 -8.26 -1.92 57.42
CA GLU A 925 -7.71 -1.47 56.15
C GLU A 925 -7.21 -2.64 55.30
N GLU A 926 -6.44 -3.57 55.86
CA GLU A 926 -6.05 -4.82 55.19
C GLU A 926 -7.30 -5.59 54.72
N ALA A 927 -8.28 -5.78 55.61
CA ALA A 927 -9.53 -6.47 55.29
C ALA A 927 -10.31 -5.79 54.14
N LEU A 928 -10.40 -4.45 54.15
CA LEU A 928 -11.08 -3.69 53.11
C LEU A 928 -10.47 -3.93 51.74
N TYR A 929 -9.14 -3.84 51.63
CA TYR A 929 -8.45 -4.02 50.35
C TYR A 929 -8.46 -5.47 49.86
N TYR A 930 -8.34 -6.46 50.75
CA TYR A 930 -8.52 -7.87 50.35
C TYR A 930 -9.95 -8.16 49.84
N ASN A 931 -10.99 -7.58 50.47
CA ASN A 931 -12.35 -7.72 49.98
C ASN A 931 -12.54 -7.03 48.61
N LYS A 932 -11.97 -5.85 48.41
CA LYS A 932 -11.95 -5.21 47.07
C LYS A 932 -11.25 -6.08 46.03
N ALA A 933 -10.12 -6.71 46.38
CA ALA A 933 -9.42 -7.62 45.48
C ALA A 933 -10.33 -8.78 45.04
N ILE A 934 -11.02 -9.41 46.00
CA ILE A 934 -12.00 -10.47 45.76
C ILE A 934 -13.10 -10.01 44.80
N ASP A 935 -13.66 -8.81 45.00
CA ASP A 935 -14.72 -8.27 44.14
C ASP A 935 -14.26 -8.13 42.69
N TYR A 936 -13.02 -7.67 42.47
CA TYR A 936 -12.45 -7.55 41.12
C TYR A 936 -12.21 -8.90 40.45
N TYR A 937 -11.67 -9.90 41.17
CA TYR A 937 -11.53 -11.25 40.61
C TYR A 937 -12.88 -11.90 40.30
N LEU A 938 -13.90 -11.68 41.13
CA LEU A 938 -15.26 -12.17 40.86
C LEU A 938 -15.91 -11.43 39.67
N LYS A 939 -15.60 -10.14 39.46
CA LYS A 939 -15.98 -9.44 38.22
C LYS A 939 -15.28 -10.04 37.00
N ALA A 940 -13.99 -10.37 37.09
CA ALA A 940 -13.24 -11.00 36.01
C ALA A 940 -13.84 -12.37 35.62
N LEU A 941 -14.16 -13.23 36.61
CA LEU A 941 -14.81 -14.52 36.34
C LEU A 941 -16.20 -14.36 35.71
N ARG A 942 -16.98 -13.36 36.14
CA ARG A 942 -18.29 -13.06 35.53
C ARG A 942 -18.16 -12.63 34.06
N SER A 943 -17.14 -11.83 33.74
CA SER A 943 -16.85 -11.38 32.37
C SER A 943 -16.44 -12.54 31.46
N LEU A 944 -15.61 -13.47 31.95
CA LEU A 944 -15.18 -14.66 31.19
C LEU A 944 -16.30 -15.70 30.99
N GLY A 945 -17.32 -15.72 31.87
CA GLY A 945 -18.47 -16.61 31.78
C GLY A 945 -18.16 -18.06 32.14
N LYS A 946 -17.59 -18.84 31.22
CA LYS A 946 -17.28 -20.27 31.39
C LYS A 946 -15.81 -20.56 31.14
N ARG A 947 -15.28 -21.60 31.79
CA ARG A 947 -13.89 -22.06 31.63
C ARG A 947 -13.53 -22.39 30.17
N ASP A 948 -14.46 -22.95 29.41
CA ASP A 948 -14.21 -23.45 28.04
C ASP A 948 -13.82 -22.36 27.04
N VAL A 949 -14.14 -21.09 27.31
CA VAL A 949 -13.86 -19.98 26.38
C VAL A 949 -12.38 -19.59 26.42
N HIS A 950 -11.82 -19.38 27.62
CA HIS A 950 -10.41 -19.01 27.81
C HIS A 950 -9.80 -19.72 29.04
N PRO A 951 -9.43 -21.01 28.93
CA PRO A 951 -9.00 -21.82 30.07
C PRO A 951 -7.80 -21.24 30.82
N ALA A 952 -6.78 -20.74 30.10
CA ALA A 952 -5.57 -20.21 30.72
C ALA A 952 -5.84 -18.96 31.59
N VAL A 953 -6.67 -18.03 31.10
CA VAL A 953 -7.04 -16.81 31.83
C VAL A 953 -7.94 -17.17 33.01
N TRP A 954 -8.92 -18.04 32.79
CA TRP A 954 -9.83 -18.53 33.83
C TRP A 954 -9.07 -19.20 34.99
N ASP A 955 -8.15 -20.10 34.67
CA ASP A 955 -7.34 -20.83 35.66
C ASP A 955 -6.38 -19.87 36.40
N SER A 956 -5.93 -18.79 35.74
CA SER A 956 -5.16 -17.72 36.40
C SER A 956 -5.98 -16.88 37.36
N VAL A 957 -7.19 -16.46 36.98
CA VAL A 957 -8.07 -15.69 37.86
C VAL A 957 -8.48 -16.52 39.08
N ASN A 958 -8.80 -17.80 38.90
CA ASN A 958 -9.12 -18.71 40.01
C ASN A 958 -7.93 -18.90 40.96
N TRP A 959 -6.73 -19.07 40.41
CA TRP A 959 -5.51 -19.16 41.22
C TRP A 959 -5.28 -17.92 42.07
N GLU A 960 -5.41 -16.72 41.49
CA GLU A 960 -5.24 -15.45 42.20
C GLU A 960 -6.35 -15.23 43.25
N LEU A 961 -7.61 -15.59 42.93
CA LEU A 961 -8.73 -15.54 43.86
C LEU A 961 -8.54 -16.49 45.04
N SER A 962 -8.14 -17.74 44.77
CA SER A 962 -7.79 -18.73 45.79
C SER A 962 -6.66 -18.23 46.69
N THR A 963 -5.62 -17.64 46.09
CA THR A 963 -4.48 -17.04 46.80
C THR A 963 -4.94 -15.91 47.72
N THR A 964 -5.83 -15.05 47.24
CA THR A 964 -6.34 -13.90 48.00
C THR A 964 -7.12 -14.34 49.25
N TYR A 965 -8.05 -15.29 49.08
CA TYR A 965 -8.79 -15.86 50.21
C TYR A 965 -7.85 -16.57 51.20
N PHE A 966 -6.87 -17.32 50.70
CA PHE A 966 -5.91 -18.02 51.54
C PHE A 966 -5.10 -17.02 52.37
N THR A 967 -4.45 -16.04 51.74
CA THR A 967 -3.62 -15.04 52.42
C THR A 967 -4.43 -14.26 53.46
N MET A 968 -5.63 -13.81 53.11
CA MET A 968 -6.51 -13.10 54.04
C MET A 968 -6.87 -13.98 55.25
N ALA A 969 -7.26 -15.24 55.02
CA ALA A 969 -7.60 -16.16 56.09
C ALA A 969 -6.40 -16.51 56.98
N THR A 970 -5.20 -16.67 56.40
CA THR A 970 -3.97 -16.92 57.17
C THR A 970 -3.63 -15.72 58.05
N LEU A 971 -3.70 -14.50 57.52
CA LEU A 971 -3.41 -13.29 58.28
C LEU A 971 -4.42 -13.09 59.41
N GLN A 972 -5.70 -13.33 59.12
CA GLN A 972 -6.76 -13.23 60.12
C GLN A 972 -6.65 -14.30 61.21
N GLN A 973 -6.09 -15.47 60.89
CA GLN A 973 -5.84 -16.55 61.86
C GLN A 973 -4.58 -16.29 62.70
N ASP A 974 -3.48 -15.86 62.09
CA ASP A 974 -2.18 -15.65 62.76
C ASP A 974 -2.15 -14.35 63.57
N TYR A 975 -2.84 -13.31 63.08
CA TYR A 975 -2.93 -11.98 63.69
C TYR A 975 -4.39 -11.64 64.03
N ALA A 976 -5.07 -12.55 64.72
CA ALA A 976 -6.48 -12.42 65.09
C ALA A 976 -6.78 -11.08 65.79
N PRO A 977 -7.74 -10.25 65.29
CA PRO A 977 -8.06 -8.94 65.86
C PRO A 977 -8.94 -9.05 67.10
N LEU A 978 -8.40 -9.64 68.16
CA LEU A 978 -9.11 -9.95 69.40
C LEU A 978 -9.51 -8.70 70.20
N SER A 979 -8.88 -7.56 69.94
CA SER A 979 -9.31 -6.28 70.49
C SER A 979 -10.69 -5.83 69.99
N ARG A 980 -11.14 -6.33 68.83
CA ARG A 980 -12.37 -5.87 68.14
C ARG A 980 -13.41 -6.95 67.91
N LYS A 981 -12.98 -8.22 67.76
CA LYS A 981 -13.87 -9.34 67.45
C LYS A 981 -13.68 -10.47 68.44
N ALA A 982 -14.77 -11.16 68.76
CA ALA A 982 -14.73 -12.39 69.53
C ALA A 982 -13.99 -13.50 68.77
N GLN A 983 -13.27 -14.35 69.50
CA GLN A 983 -12.52 -15.48 68.95
C GLN A 983 -13.38 -16.38 68.06
N GLU A 984 -14.60 -16.74 68.50
CA GLU A 984 -15.52 -17.60 67.74
C GLU A 984 -15.92 -16.99 66.39
N GLN A 985 -16.12 -15.66 66.36
CA GLN A 985 -16.45 -14.95 65.12
C GLN A 985 -15.27 -14.94 64.15
N ILE A 986 -14.05 -14.79 64.65
CA ILE A 986 -12.82 -14.86 63.85
C ILE A 986 -12.63 -16.27 63.27
N GLU A 987 -12.80 -17.31 64.08
CA GLU A 987 -12.68 -18.70 63.65
C GLU A 987 -13.70 -19.06 62.57
N LYS A 988 -14.94 -18.56 62.69
CA LYS A 988 -15.97 -18.71 61.65
C LYS A 988 -15.57 -18.02 60.35
N GLU A 989 -15.14 -16.76 60.40
CA GLU A 989 -14.71 -16.00 59.22
C GLU A 989 -13.49 -16.64 58.53
N VAL A 990 -12.50 -17.10 59.30
CA VAL A 990 -11.32 -17.85 58.80
C VAL A 990 -11.77 -19.14 58.13
N SER A 991 -12.66 -19.91 58.75
CA SER A 991 -13.20 -21.14 58.17
C SER A 991 -13.91 -20.88 56.85
N GLU A 992 -14.78 -19.87 56.78
CA GLU A 992 -15.49 -19.51 55.56
C GLU A 992 -14.52 -19.08 54.44
N ALA A 993 -13.53 -18.25 54.75
CA ALA A 993 -12.53 -17.80 53.79
C ALA A 993 -11.63 -18.94 53.29
N MET A 994 -11.19 -19.83 54.18
CA MET A 994 -10.42 -21.04 53.84
C MET A 994 -11.22 -21.99 52.93
N MET A 995 -12.51 -22.20 53.22
CA MET A 995 -13.38 -23.01 52.37
C MET A 995 -13.63 -22.38 51.00
N LYS A 996 -13.75 -21.03 50.93
CA LYS A 996 -13.79 -20.31 49.65
C LYS A 996 -12.48 -20.45 48.88
N SER A 997 -11.33 -20.39 49.55
CA SER A 997 -10.03 -20.63 48.91
C SER A 997 -9.94 -22.02 48.29
N LEU A 998 -10.41 -23.06 49.00
CA LEU A 998 -10.49 -24.43 48.49
C LEU A 998 -11.42 -24.55 47.27
N LYS A 999 -12.56 -23.84 47.28
CA LYS A 999 -13.51 -23.85 46.15
C LYS A 999 -12.86 -23.41 44.83
N TYR A 1000 -11.97 -22.43 44.88
CA TYR A 1000 -11.28 -21.88 43.70
C TYR A 1000 -9.90 -22.53 43.47
N CYS A 1001 -9.52 -23.52 44.27
CA CYS A 1001 -8.27 -24.26 44.13
C CYS A 1001 -8.55 -25.53 43.31
N ASP A 1002 -8.06 -25.62 42.08
CA ASP A 1002 -8.26 -26.80 41.24
C ASP A 1002 -7.24 -27.89 41.58
N ILE A 1003 -7.72 -28.95 42.24
CA ILE A 1003 -6.92 -30.09 42.72
C ILE A 1003 -6.94 -31.25 41.70
N ASP A 1004 -7.98 -31.31 40.87
CA ASP A 1004 -8.33 -32.49 40.07
C ASP A 1004 -7.81 -32.38 38.64
N THR A 1005 -7.79 -31.17 38.06
CA THR A 1005 -7.31 -30.97 36.69
C THR A 1005 -5.79 -31.05 36.62
N VAL A 1006 -5.28 -31.91 35.73
CA VAL A 1006 -3.84 -32.02 35.45
C VAL A 1006 -3.35 -30.75 34.78
N SER A 1007 -2.55 -29.97 35.49
CA SER A 1007 -1.94 -28.71 35.01
C SER A 1007 -0.60 -28.47 35.69
N ALA A 1008 0.24 -27.60 35.13
CA ALA A 1008 1.51 -27.21 35.76
C ALA A 1008 1.32 -26.62 37.18
N ARG A 1009 0.14 -26.08 37.49
CA ARG A 1009 -0.20 -25.52 38.80
C ARG A 1009 -0.81 -26.55 39.76
N GLN A 1010 -1.15 -27.75 39.30
CA GLN A 1010 -1.81 -28.78 40.11
C GLN A 1010 -1.04 -29.11 41.41
N PRO A 1011 0.30 -29.29 41.42
CA PRO A 1011 1.03 -29.53 42.65
C PRO A 1011 0.94 -28.35 43.63
N LEU A 1012 0.95 -27.11 43.13
CA LEU A 1012 0.80 -25.90 43.95
C LEU A 1012 -0.61 -25.80 44.55
N CYS A 1013 -1.64 -26.14 43.78
CA CYS A 1013 -3.03 -26.21 44.24
C CYS A 1013 -3.21 -27.30 45.32
N GLN A 1014 -2.65 -28.48 45.09
CA GLN A 1014 -2.66 -29.60 46.04
C GLN A 1014 -1.95 -29.21 47.34
N TYR A 1015 -0.79 -28.54 47.26
CA TYR A 1015 -0.04 -28.07 48.42
C TYR A 1015 -0.81 -27.03 49.23
N ARG A 1016 -1.42 -26.06 48.56
CA ARG A 1016 -2.28 -25.07 49.22
C ARG A 1016 -3.48 -25.73 49.88
N ALA A 1017 -4.15 -26.65 49.20
CA ALA A 1017 -5.29 -27.37 49.75
C ALA A 1017 -4.90 -28.19 50.99
N ALA A 1018 -3.76 -28.88 50.94
CA ALA A 1018 -3.21 -29.61 52.08
C ALA A 1018 -2.94 -28.68 53.27
N THR A 1019 -2.33 -27.52 53.01
CA THR A 1019 -2.04 -26.49 54.02
C THR A 1019 -3.32 -25.91 54.62
N ILE A 1020 -4.34 -25.62 53.81
CA ILE A 1020 -5.64 -25.14 54.31
C ILE A 1020 -6.28 -26.19 55.23
N HIS A 1021 -6.33 -27.45 54.79
CA HIS A 1021 -6.87 -28.52 55.62
C HIS A 1021 -6.08 -28.68 56.92
N HIS A 1022 -4.75 -28.60 56.89
CA HIS A 1022 -3.93 -28.62 58.09
C HIS A 1022 -4.27 -27.48 59.05
N ARG A 1023 -4.31 -26.23 58.57
CA ARG A 1023 -4.60 -25.05 59.40
C ARG A 1023 -6.00 -25.09 60.01
N LEU A 1024 -7.01 -25.56 59.26
CA LEU A 1024 -8.36 -25.76 59.78
C LEU A 1024 -8.40 -26.87 60.86
N ALA A 1025 -7.67 -27.97 60.64
CA ALA A 1025 -7.61 -29.05 61.61
C ALA A 1025 -6.98 -28.60 62.93
N SER A 1026 -5.85 -27.89 62.86
CA SER A 1026 -5.15 -27.37 64.04
C SER A 1026 -6.00 -26.31 64.77
N MET A 1027 -6.75 -25.49 64.04
CA MET A 1027 -7.72 -24.55 64.62
C MET A 1027 -8.81 -25.28 65.40
N TYR A 1028 -9.53 -26.21 64.78
CA TYR A 1028 -10.60 -26.96 65.45
C TYR A 1028 -10.09 -27.81 66.61
N HIS A 1029 -8.86 -28.33 66.51
CA HIS A 1029 -8.19 -29.01 67.62
C HIS A 1029 -7.92 -28.05 68.79
N SER A 1030 -7.47 -26.83 68.52
CA SER A 1030 -7.31 -25.79 69.55
C SER A 1030 -8.67 -25.40 70.18
N CYS A 1031 -9.70 -25.21 69.35
CA CYS A 1031 -11.07 -24.92 69.80
C CYS A 1031 -11.57 -26.04 70.73
N LEU A 1032 -11.37 -27.30 70.35
CA LEU A 1032 -11.73 -28.46 71.15
C LEU A 1032 -11.04 -28.48 72.52
N ARG A 1033 -9.77 -28.06 72.59
CA ARG A 1033 -9.00 -28.03 73.84
C ARG A 1033 -9.45 -26.91 74.76
N ASN A 1034 -9.87 -25.78 74.20
CA ASN A 1034 -10.22 -24.58 74.96
C ASN A 1034 -11.73 -24.47 75.26
N GLN A 1035 -12.59 -25.21 74.56
CA GLN A 1035 -14.05 -25.20 74.78
C GLN A 1035 -14.43 -25.81 76.13
N VAL A 1036 -15.23 -25.08 76.92
CA VAL A 1036 -15.78 -25.53 78.21
C VAL A 1036 -17.31 -25.61 78.12
N GLY A 1037 -17.90 -26.74 78.50
CA GLY A 1037 -19.33 -26.87 78.83
C GLY A 1037 -20.31 -27.23 77.70
N ASP A 1038 -20.00 -26.98 76.42
CA ASP A 1038 -20.88 -27.35 75.29
C ASP A 1038 -20.45 -28.68 74.62
N GLU A 1039 -21.07 -29.78 75.02
CA GLU A 1039 -20.78 -31.12 74.49
C GLU A 1039 -21.13 -31.28 72.99
N HIS A 1040 -22.13 -30.56 72.49
CA HIS A 1040 -22.52 -30.65 71.07
C HIS A 1040 -21.43 -30.01 70.19
N LEU A 1041 -21.00 -28.80 70.55
CA LEU A 1041 -19.95 -28.08 69.83
C LEU A 1041 -18.60 -28.79 69.96
N ARG A 1042 -18.30 -29.36 71.14
CA ARG A 1042 -17.11 -30.19 71.38
C ARG A 1042 -17.10 -31.42 70.46
N LYS A 1043 -18.23 -32.11 70.30
CA LYS A 1043 -18.37 -33.23 69.37
C LYS A 1043 -18.18 -32.79 67.91
N GLN A 1044 -18.73 -31.63 67.54
CA GLN A 1044 -18.59 -31.06 66.19
C GLN A 1044 -17.13 -30.70 65.87
N HIS A 1045 -16.43 -29.96 66.73
CA HIS A 1045 -15.02 -29.61 66.55
C HIS A 1045 -14.13 -30.85 66.46
N ARG A 1046 -14.43 -31.90 67.22
CA ARG A 1046 -13.72 -33.18 67.12
C ARG A 1046 -13.87 -33.82 65.74
N VAL A 1047 -15.10 -33.89 65.21
CA VAL A 1047 -15.37 -34.47 63.88
C VAL A 1047 -14.69 -33.65 62.78
N LEU A 1048 -14.74 -32.31 62.88
CA LEU A 1048 -14.11 -31.42 61.91
C LEU A 1048 -12.58 -31.52 61.95
N ALA A 1049 -11.97 -31.52 63.14
CA ALA A 1049 -10.52 -31.69 63.28
C ALA A 1049 -10.04 -33.01 62.64
N ASP A 1050 -10.72 -34.13 62.92
CA ASP A 1050 -10.36 -35.43 62.35
C ASP A 1050 -10.52 -35.48 60.82
N LEU A 1051 -11.62 -34.91 60.30
CA LEU A 1051 -11.88 -34.80 58.87
C LEU A 1051 -10.78 -34.02 58.15
N HIS A 1052 -10.45 -32.83 58.65
CA HIS A 1052 -9.47 -31.94 58.03
C HIS A 1052 -8.05 -32.49 58.14
N TYR A 1053 -7.67 -33.08 59.28
CA TYR A 1053 -6.38 -33.77 59.42
C TYR A 1053 -6.24 -34.93 58.43
N SER A 1054 -7.29 -35.73 58.27
CA SER A 1054 -7.28 -36.87 57.33
C SER A 1054 -7.14 -36.42 55.88
N LYS A 1055 -7.81 -35.33 55.49
CA LYS A 1055 -7.67 -34.73 54.15
C LYS A 1055 -6.28 -34.14 53.91
N ALA A 1056 -5.72 -33.41 54.89
CA ALA A 1056 -4.38 -32.83 54.79
C ALA A 1056 -3.32 -33.92 54.58
N VAL A 1057 -3.37 -35.00 55.35
CA VAL A 1057 -2.44 -36.14 55.24
C VAL A 1057 -2.53 -36.79 53.87
N ARG A 1058 -3.75 -37.02 53.35
CA ARG A 1058 -3.93 -37.61 52.02
C ARG A 1058 -3.28 -36.76 50.91
N LEU A 1059 -3.42 -35.43 50.98
CA LEU A 1059 -2.86 -34.52 49.99
C LEU A 1059 -1.33 -34.38 50.11
N PHE A 1060 -0.79 -34.23 51.33
CA PHE A 1060 0.67 -34.18 51.52
C PHE A 1060 1.36 -35.50 51.13
N GLN A 1061 0.68 -36.65 51.31
CA GLN A 1061 1.20 -37.94 50.86
C GLN A 1061 1.29 -38.05 49.33
N LEU A 1062 0.40 -37.37 48.59
CA LEU A 1062 0.42 -37.35 47.11
C LEU A 1062 1.57 -36.50 46.57
N LEU A 1063 1.91 -35.41 47.24
CA LEU A 1063 2.86 -34.40 46.76
C LEU A 1063 4.32 -34.85 46.75
N LYS A 1064 4.72 -35.77 47.65
CA LYS A 1064 6.09 -36.31 47.84
C LYS A 1064 7.20 -35.27 48.16
N ASP A 1065 7.05 -34.02 47.75
CA ASP A 1065 8.05 -32.95 47.88
C ASP A 1065 7.90 -32.11 49.18
N ALA A 1066 7.03 -32.55 50.10
CA ALA A 1066 6.75 -31.86 51.38
C ALA A 1066 6.78 -32.83 52.58
N PRO A 1067 7.91 -33.52 52.84
CA PRO A 1067 7.98 -34.55 53.87
C PRO A 1067 7.94 -33.98 55.30
N CYS A 1068 8.43 -32.75 55.51
CA CYS A 1068 8.40 -32.08 56.81
C CYS A 1068 6.98 -31.70 57.23
N GLU A 1069 6.18 -31.18 56.30
CA GLU A 1069 4.78 -30.82 56.48
C GLU A 1069 3.94 -32.06 56.74
N PHE A 1070 4.15 -33.13 55.97
CA PHE A 1070 3.51 -34.41 56.23
C PHE A 1070 3.83 -34.93 57.64
N LEU A 1071 5.11 -34.90 58.03
CA LEU A 1071 5.54 -35.33 59.36
C LEU A 1071 4.91 -34.47 60.47
N ARG A 1072 4.89 -33.14 60.30
CA ARG A 1072 4.25 -32.19 61.22
C ARG A 1072 2.77 -32.51 61.41
N VAL A 1073 2.02 -32.67 60.32
CA VAL A 1073 0.58 -32.96 60.37
C VAL A 1073 0.32 -34.29 61.09
N GLN A 1074 1.12 -35.32 60.83
CA GLN A 1074 0.98 -36.62 61.52
C GLN A 1074 1.29 -36.53 63.02
N LEU A 1075 2.33 -35.77 63.41
CA LEU A 1075 2.66 -35.54 64.82
C LEU A 1075 1.56 -34.78 65.56
N GLU A 1076 0.92 -33.80 64.91
CA GLU A 1076 -0.24 -33.12 65.46
C GLU A 1076 -1.47 -34.03 65.58
N ARG A 1077 -1.68 -34.94 64.62
CA ARG A 1077 -2.74 -35.97 64.73
C ARG A 1077 -2.50 -36.92 65.90
N VAL A 1078 -1.24 -37.26 66.17
CA VAL A 1078 -0.86 -38.02 67.36
C VAL A 1078 -1.16 -37.23 68.64
N ALA A 1079 -0.87 -35.93 68.66
CA ALA A 1079 -1.24 -35.05 69.77
C ALA A 1079 -2.76 -35.01 69.99
N PHE A 1080 -3.52 -34.97 68.91
CA PHE A 1080 -4.98 -35.02 68.95
C PHE A 1080 -5.50 -36.35 69.49
N ALA A 1081 -4.88 -37.48 69.13
CA ALA A 1081 -5.20 -38.80 69.69
C ALA A 1081 -4.84 -38.91 71.17
N GLU A 1082 -3.71 -38.36 71.61
CA GLU A 1082 -3.30 -38.28 73.02
C GLU A 1082 -4.32 -37.49 73.85
N PHE A 1083 -4.79 -36.34 73.34
CA PHE A 1083 -5.81 -35.52 74.00
C PHE A 1083 -7.15 -36.28 74.15
N GLN A 1084 -7.56 -37.00 73.10
CA GLN A 1084 -8.75 -37.86 73.15
C GLN A 1084 -8.60 -39.01 74.15
N MET A 1085 -7.44 -39.66 74.19
CA MET A 1085 -7.12 -40.72 75.14
C MET A 1085 -7.19 -40.22 76.59
N ALA A 1086 -6.66 -39.01 76.86
CA ALA A 1086 -6.72 -38.39 78.19
C ALA A 1086 -8.17 -38.14 78.66
N SER A 1087 -9.08 -37.86 77.72
CA SER A 1087 -10.51 -37.62 77.99
C SER A 1087 -11.33 -38.91 78.18
N GLN A 1088 -10.76 -40.09 77.93
CA GLN A 1088 -11.46 -41.37 78.08
C GLN A 1088 -11.30 -41.94 79.49
N ASN A 1089 -12.32 -42.63 80.00
CA ASN A 1089 -12.26 -43.29 81.31
C ASN A 1089 -12.02 -44.81 81.22
N SER A 1090 -12.34 -45.45 80.09
CA SER A 1090 -12.19 -46.90 79.91
C SER A 1090 -10.77 -47.29 79.46
N SER A 1091 -10.19 -48.32 80.09
CA SER A 1091 -8.86 -48.85 79.71
C SER A 1091 -8.84 -49.41 78.29
N ALA A 1092 -9.91 -50.09 77.86
CA ALA A 1092 -10.04 -50.62 76.50
C ALA A 1092 -10.14 -49.50 75.44
N GLY A 1093 -10.85 -48.39 75.74
CA GLY A 1093 -10.91 -47.23 74.86
C GLY A 1093 -9.55 -46.53 74.73
N LYS A 1094 -8.85 -46.37 75.85
CA LYS A 1094 -7.49 -45.81 75.86
C LYS A 1094 -6.52 -46.65 75.04
N LEU A 1095 -6.59 -47.97 75.17
CA LEU A 1095 -5.74 -48.90 74.42
C LEU A 1095 -6.03 -48.83 72.91
N LYS A 1096 -7.30 -48.75 72.50
CA LYS A 1096 -7.69 -48.57 71.09
C LYS A 1096 -7.19 -47.25 70.51
N THR A 1097 -7.33 -46.15 71.25
CA THR A 1097 -6.86 -44.82 70.82
C THR A 1097 -5.34 -44.78 70.72
N LEU A 1098 -4.64 -45.43 71.66
CA LEU A 1098 -3.19 -45.53 71.69
C LEU A 1098 -2.65 -46.42 70.56
N SER A 1099 -3.32 -47.53 70.24
CA SER A 1099 -3.00 -48.36 69.08
C SER A 1099 -3.12 -47.54 67.79
N GLY A 1100 -4.21 -46.78 67.63
CA GLY A 1100 -4.39 -45.88 66.49
C GLY A 1100 -3.33 -44.78 66.40
N ALA A 1101 -2.87 -44.25 67.54
CA ALA A 1101 -1.77 -43.26 67.57
C ALA A 1101 -0.43 -43.87 67.14
N LEU A 1102 -0.13 -45.11 67.57
CA LEU A 1102 1.05 -45.85 67.11
C LEU A 1102 0.98 -46.16 65.61
N ASP A 1103 -0.20 -46.52 65.08
CA ASP A 1103 -0.39 -46.72 63.64
C ASP A 1103 -0.14 -45.43 62.84
N ILE A 1104 -0.53 -44.27 63.38
CA ILE A 1104 -0.22 -42.96 62.77
C ILE A 1104 1.30 -42.71 62.77
N MET A 1105 2.00 -43.04 63.87
CA MET A 1105 3.46 -42.92 63.93
C MET A 1105 4.14 -43.83 62.90
N VAL A 1106 3.69 -45.07 62.72
CA VAL A 1106 4.22 -45.99 61.69
C VAL A 1106 4.02 -45.43 60.27
N LYS A 1107 2.88 -44.79 60.00
CA LYS A 1107 2.60 -44.14 58.70
C LYS A 1107 3.53 -42.97 58.36
N THR A 1108 4.36 -42.49 59.30
CA THR A 1108 5.41 -41.48 59.01
C THR A 1108 6.64 -42.06 58.31
N LYS A 1109 6.78 -43.40 58.21
CA LYS A 1109 7.91 -44.09 57.54
C LYS A 1109 8.21 -43.50 56.16
N GLY A 1110 7.19 -43.23 55.36
CA GLY A 1110 7.33 -42.67 54.01
C GLY A 1110 8.01 -41.29 53.99
N ALA A 1111 7.71 -40.41 54.95
CA ALA A 1111 8.38 -39.10 55.02
C ALA A 1111 9.84 -39.22 55.45
N PHE A 1112 10.15 -40.06 56.43
CA PHE A 1112 11.55 -40.30 56.82
C PHE A 1112 12.38 -40.91 55.68
N GLN A 1113 11.77 -41.74 54.82
CA GLN A 1113 12.44 -42.27 53.62
C GLN A 1113 12.75 -41.18 52.59
N LEU A 1114 11.85 -40.21 52.40
CA LEU A 1114 12.06 -39.07 51.51
C LEU A 1114 13.15 -38.13 52.06
N ILE A 1115 13.07 -37.78 53.34
CA ILE A 1115 14.10 -36.98 54.05
C ILE A 1115 15.47 -37.67 53.95
N ARG A 1116 15.54 -38.99 54.12
CA ARG A 1116 16.79 -39.76 53.94
C ARG A 1116 17.34 -39.61 52.52
N LYS A 1117 16.50 -39.74 51.49
CA LYS A 1117 16.92 -39.61 50.09
C LYS A 1117 17.50 -38.22 49.79
N GLU A 1118 16.86 -37.16 50.27
CA GLU A 1118 17.35 -35.79 50.09
C GLU A 1118 18.67 -35.54 50.84
N LEU A 1119 18.79 -36.01 52.09
CA LEU A 1119 20.04 -35.89 52.85
C LEU A 1119 21.21 -36.64 52.21
N VAL A 1120 20.95 -37.79 51.59
CA VAL A 1120 21.97 -38.55 50.84
C VAL A 1120 22.36 -37.82 49.55
N ALA A 1121 21.38 -37.31 48.79
CA ALA A 1121 21.63 -36.54 47.58
C ALA A 1121 22.45 -35.27 47.84
N GLU A 1122 22.13 -34.50 48.89
CA GLU A 1122 22.94 -33.34 49.32
C GLU A 1122 24.37 -33.76 49.68
N SER A 1123 24.55 -34.89 50.38
CA SER A 1123 25.87 -35.39 50.75
C SER A 1123 26.70 -35.82 49.53
N GLU A 1124 26.07 -36.37 48.49
CA GLU A 1124 26.71 -36.75 47.23
C GLU A 1124 27.10 -35.54 46.37
N GLN A 1125 26.30 -34.48 46.39
CA GLN A 1125 26.55 -33.22 45.67
C GLN A 1125 27.74 -32.47 46.28
N ILE A 1126 27.83 -32.41 47.61
CA ILE A 1126 28.98 -31.86 48.36
C ILE A 1126 30.28 -32.63 48.07
N THR A 1127 30.21 -33.93 47.75
CA THR A 1127 31.40 -34.71 47.33
C THR A 1127 31.80 -34.49 45.87
N LYS A 1128 30.87 -34.13 44.96
CA LYS A 1128 31.18 -33.82 43.55
C LYS A 1128 31.72 -32.41 43.36
N ASP A 1129 31.20 -31.41 44.09
CA ASP A 1129 31.65 -30.02 44.00
C ASP A 1129 33.08 -29.80 44.52
N LYS A 1130 33.64 -30.76 45.28
CA LYS A 1130 35.07 -30.76 45.65
C LYS A 1130 36.01 -31.14 44.50
N SER A 1131 35.49 -31.62 43.36
CA SER A 1131 36.31 -32.08 42.21
C SER A 1131 36.29 -31.17 40.98
N SER A 1132 35.43 -30.14 40.95
CA SER A 1132 35.35 -29.20 39.83
C SER A 1132 35.01 -27.80 40.31
N ALA A 1133 36.01 -27.11 40.89
CA ALA A 1133 35.91 -25.70 41.21
C ALA A 1133 36.39 -24.86 40.03
N GLU A 1134 35.48 -24.48 39.13
CA GLU A 1134 35.52 -23.17 38.46
C GLU A 1134 34.19 -22.88 37.73
N ASN A 1135 33.60 -21.74 38.10
CA ASN A 1135 32.54 -20.98 37.42
C ASN A 1135 31.11 -21.54 37.37
N MET A 1136 30.26 -21.10 38.30
CA MET A 1136 28.84 -20.79 38.06
C MET A 1136 28.30 -19.80 39.12
N SER A 1137 27.60 -18.77 38.65
CA SER A 1137 26.93 -17.72 39.42
C SER A 1137 25.73 -18.25 40.21
N PRO A 1138 25.41 -17.69 41.39
CA PRO A 1138 24.33 -18.18 42.25
C PRO A 1138 22.98 -17.62 41.78
N LEU A 1139 22.20 -18.40 41.04
CA LEU A 1139 20.78 -18.13 40.85
C LEU A 1139 19.98 -19.44 41.00
N ASP A 1140 19.03 -19.39 41.95
CA ASP A 1140 17.95 -20.34 42.23
C ASP A 1140 18.31 -21.77 42.64
N SER A 1141 18.66 -21.94 43.92
CA SER A 1141 18.52 -23.21 44.66
C SER A 1141 17.68 -23.00 45.93
N SER A 1142 16.37 -22.85 45.78
CA SER A 1142 15.43 -22.71 46.91
C SER A 1142 14.86 -24.04 47.43
N THR A 1143 15.38 -25.19 46.97
CA THR A 1143 14.92 -26.54 47.35
C THR A 1143 15.91 -27.27 48.28
N GLY A 1144 16.48 -26.55 49.26
CA GLY A 1144 17.30 -27.19 50.31
C GLY A 1144 16.42 -27.63 51.48
N LEU A 1145 16.60 -28.86 51.96
CA LEU A 1145 15.87 -29.39 53.12
C LEU A 1145 16.26 -28.61 54.39
N ASN A 1146 15.29 -28.08 55.13
CA ASN A 1146 15.56 -27.34 56.37
C ASN A 1146 15.98 -28.29 57.52
N LYS A 1147 17.30 -28.49 57.68
CA LYS A 1147 17.89 -29.41 58.67
C LYS A 1147 17.49 -29.08 60.12
N GLU A 1148 17.31 -27.80 60.45
CA GLU A 1148 16.90 -27.39 61.80
C GLU A 1148 15.46 -27.81 62.10
N GLU A 1149 14.57 -27.65 61.12
CA GLU A 1149 13.18 -28.08 61.21
C GLU A 1149 13.05 -29.61 61.29
N VAL A 1150 13.84 -30.34 60.49
CA VAL A 1150 13.90 -31.80 60.57
C VAL A 1150 14.36 -32.26 61.96
N LEU A 1151 15.38 -31.62 62.54
CA LEU A 1151 15.84 -31.93 63.90
C LEU A 1151 14.76 -31.66 64.96
N LYS A 1152 14.02 -30.55 64.84
CA LYS A 1152 12.90 -30.23 65.74
C LYS A 1152 11.79 -31.28 65.63
N LEU A 1153 11.36 -31.62 64.41
CA LEU A 1153 10.33 -32.63 64.18
C LEU A 1153 10.77 -34.02 64.64
N LEU A 1154 12.03 -34.40 64.41
CA LEU A 1154 12.61 -35.66 64.87
C LEU A 1154 12.63 -35.76 66.40
N SER A 1155 13.02 -34.69 67.09
CA SER A 1155 13.00 -34.64 68.56
C SER A 1155 11.58 -34.79 69.12
N ILE A 1156 10.59 -34.12 68.50
CA ILE A 1156 9.18 -34.26 68.87
C ILE A 1156 8.69 -35.69 68.61
N PHE A 1157 9.08 -36.28 67.48
CA PHE A 1157 8.75 -37.65 67.12
C PHE A 1157 9.29 -38.66 68.14
N GLU A 1158 10.58 -38.60 68.46
CA GLU A 1158 11.22 -39.48 69.43
C GLU A 1158 10.55 -39.40 70.82
N SER A 1159 10.27 -38.18 71.28
CA SER A 1159 9.60 -37.93 72.56
C SER A 1159 8.19 -38.53 72.61
N ARG A 1160 7.37 -38.27 71.59
CA ARG A 1160 6.00 -38.80 71.50
C ARG A 1160 6.00 -40.32 71.34
N MET A 1161 6.91 -40.87 70.55
CA MET A 1161 7.04 -42.31 70.33
C MET A 1161 7.37 -43.04 71.64
N SER A 1162 8.32 -42.50 72.39
CA SER A 1162 8.69 -43.00 73.72
C SER A 1162 7.50 -42.96 74.68
N PHE A 1163 6.75 -41.86 74.71
CA PHE A 1163 5.55 -41.73 75.53
C PHE A 1163 4.47 -42.76 75.17
N LEU A 1164 4.12 -42.89 73.88
CA LEU A 1164 3.09 -43.82 73.43
C LEU A 1164 3.45 -45.28 73.72
N LEU A 1165 4.70 -45.69 73.44
CA LEU A 1165 5.16 -47.05 73.73
C LEU A 1165 5.14 -47.34 75.24
N LEU A 1166 5.58 -46.40 76.08
CA LEU A 1166 5.56 -46.55 77.53
C LEU A 1166 4.12 -46.68 78.07
N GLN A 1167 3.18 -45.86 77.58
CA GLN A 1167 1.77 -45.94 77.98
C GLN A 1167 1.12 -47.24 77.49
N SER A 1168 1.46 -47.70 76.28
CA SER A 1168 1.05 -49.00 75.75
C SER A 1168 1.47 -50.14 76.67
N ILE A 1169 2.76 -50.17 77.02
CA ILE A 1169 3.35 -51.19 77.88
C ILE A 1169 2.67 -51.18 79.27
N LYS A 1170 2.43 -50.01 79.85
CA LYS A 1170 1.75 -49.88 81.15
C LYS A 1170 0.33 -50.43 81.11
N LEU A 1171 -0.46 -50.06 80.09
CA LEU A 1171 -1.85 -50.51 79.96
C LEU A 1171 -1.93 -52.01 79.67
N LEU A 1172 -1.16 -52.53 78.71
CA LEU A 1172 -1.09 -53.96 78.36
C LEU A 1172 -0.60 -54.84 79.52
N THR A 1173 0.35 -54.34 80.34
CA THR A 1173 0.82 -55.04 81.54
C THR A 1173 -0.23 -55.05 82.65
N SER A 1174 -1.07 -54.02 82.72
CA SER A 1174 -2.17 -53.93 83.69
C SER A 1174 -3.38 -54.79 83.32
N THR A 1175 -3.69 -54.96 82.03
CA THR A 1175 -4.75 -55.87 81.53
C THR A 1175 -4.35 -57.34 81.63
N LYS A 1176 -3.07 -57.68 81.46
CA LYS A 1176 -2.52 -59.03 81.69
C LYS A 1176 -2.78 -59.56 83.11
N LYS A 1177 -2.96 -58.69 84.11
CA LYS A 1177 -3.31 -59.07 85.49
C LYS A 1177 -4.81 -59.38 85.70
N LYS A 1178 -5.68 -59.06 84.74
CA LYS A 1178 -7.15 -59.19 84.89
C LYS A 1178 -7.79 -60.29 84.03
N ILE A 1179 -7.20 -60.68 82.90
CA ILE A 1179 -7.73 -61.72 81.99
C ILE A 1179 -6.53 -62.48 81.39
N GLY A 1180 -6.54 -63.82 81.47
CA GLY A 1180 -5.52 -64.68 80.86
C GLY A 1180 -5.38 -64.37 79.36
N GLY A 1181 -4.15 -64.08 78.92
CA GLY A 1181 -3.87 -63.33 77.70
C GLY A 1181 -4.34 -63.98 76.39
N ILE A 1182 -4.82 -63.13 75.48
CA ILE A 1182 -4.96 -63.41 74.06
C ILE A 1182 -3.54 -63.34 73.45
N ASN A 1183 -3.10 -64.37 72.72
CA ASN A 1183 -1.74 -64.50 72.16
C ASN A 1183 -1.25 -63.26 71.37
N GLU A 1184 -2.15 -62.50 70.77
CA GLU A 1184 -1.83 -61.29 70.00
C GLU A 1184 -1.40 -60.10 70.88
N GLU A 1185 -2.04 -59.86 72.02
CA GLU A 1185 -1.68 -58.76 72.93
C GLU A 1185 -0.31 -58.97 73.57
N GLU A 1186 0.09 -60.24 73.78
CA GLU A 1186 1.40 -60.60 74.32
C GLU A 1186 2.53 -60.39 73.30
N ALA A 1187 2.28 -60.69 72.02
CA ALA A 1187 3.22 -60.39 70.94
C ALA A 1187 3.44 -58.88 70.80
N VAL A 1188 2.36 -58.09 70.80
CA VAL A 1188 2.42 -56.61 70.73
C VAL A 1188 3.16 -56.03 71.94
N LEU A 1189 2.93 -56.56 73.15
CA LEU A 1189 3.64 -56.13 74.36
C LEU A 1189 5.15 -56.40 74.28
N LYS A 1190 5.55 -57.56 73.74
CA LYS A 1190 6.96 -57.92 73.57
C LYS A 1190 7.65 -57.00 72.55
N THR A 1191 7.02 -56.77 71.40
CA THR A 1191 7.51 -55.86 70.36
C THR A 1191 7.62 -54.43 70.87
N ASN A 1192 6.60 -53.92 71.57
CA ASN A 1192 6.62 -52.56 72.13
C ASN A 1192 7.74 -52.36 73.15
N LYS A 1193 8.01 -53.36 74.03
CA LYS A 1193 9.14 -53.29 74.97
C LYS A 1193 10.49 -53.27 74.27
N GLN A 1194 10.65 -54.09 73.23
CA GLN A 1194 11.87 -54.16 72.45
C GLN A 1194 12.15 -52.82 71.75
N VAL A 1195 11.18 -52.30 71.01
CA VAL A 1195 11.30 -51.03 70.27
C VAL A 1195 11.50 -49.85 71.21
N TYR A 1196 10.80 -49.82 72.35
CA TYR A 1196 10.99 -48.80 73.39
C TYR A 1196 12.42 -48.80 73.94
N SER A 1197 13.00 -49.98 74.21
CA SER A 1197 14.37 -50.10 74.70
C SER A 1197 15.42 -49.63 73.70
N LEU A 1198 15.20 -49.92 72.41
CA LEU A 1198 16.10 -49.50 71.33
C LEU A 1198 16.02 -48.00 71.07
N LEU A 1199 14.80 -47.43 71.10
CA LEU A 1199 14.58 -45.98 70.98
C LEU A 1199 15.31 -45.22 72.10
N LEU A 1200 15.19 -45.67 73.35
CA LEU A 1200 15.88 -45.03 74.48
C LEU A 1200 17.41 -45.05 74.33
N ARG A 1201 17.99 -46.17 73.88
CA ARG A 1201 19.43 -46.27 73.62
C ARG A 1201 19.88 -45.34 72.49
N ALA A 1202 19.10 -45.25 71.42
CA ALA A 1202 19.39 -44.36 70.29
C ALA A 1202 19.33 -42.88 70.70
N THR A 1203 18.29 -42.47 71.43
CA THR A 1203 18.14 -41.08 71.89
C THR A 1203 19.20 -40.63 72.91
N ALA A 1204 19.79 -41.57 73.66
CA ALA A 1204 20.88 -41.29 74.60
C ALA A 1204 22.24 -41.03 73.90
N ASN A 1205 22.39 -41.47 72.64
CA ASN A 1205 23.64 -41.37 71.91
C ASN A 1205 23.78 -40.01 71.18
N LYS A 1206 24.43 -39.04 71.84
CA LYS A 1206 24.59 -37.67 71.32
C LYS A 1206 25.55 -37.53 70.14
N SER A 1207 26.34 -38.56 69.79
CA SER A 1207 27.32 -38.49 68.71
C SER A 1207 26.77 -38.88 67.33
N MET A 1208 25.51 -39.30 67.24
CA MET A 1208 24.91 -39.72 65.97
C MET A 1208 24.62 -38.54 65.04
N THR A 1209 24.96 -38.70 63.76
CA THR A 1209 24.59 -37.76 62.70
C THR A 1209 23.07 -37.78 62.44
N LEU A 1210 22.54 -36.73 61.82
CA LEU A 1210 21.11 -36.65 61.47
C LEU A 1210 20.67 -37.84 60.59
N LEU A 1211 21.52 -38.26 59.64
CA LEU A 1211 21.25 -39.38 58.75
C LEU A 1211 21.16 -40.71 59.53
N GLU A 1212 22.13 -40.99 60.40
CA GLU A 1212 22.14 -42.20 61.24
C GLU A 1212 20.93 -42.25 62.18
N ARG A 1213 20.51 -41.11 62.74
CA ARG A 1213 19.30 -41.04 63.58
C ARG A 1213 18.06 -41.39 62.78
N ILE A 1214 17.92 -40.88 61.56
CA ILE A 1214 16.79 -41.19 60.68
C ILE A 1214 16.78 -42.67 60.30
N GLU A 1215 17.94 -43.27 60.02
CA GLU A 1215 18.05 -44.71 59.74
C GLU A 1215 17.61 -45.58 60.91
N VAL A 1216 18.00 -45.21 62.14
CA VAL A 1216 17.53 -45.91 63.34
C VAL A 1216 16.01 -45.79 63.47
N ILE A 1217 15.43 -44.60 63.26
CA ILE A 1217 13.96 -44.44 63.29
C ILE A 1217 13.28 -45.30 62.22
N LEU A 1218 13.80 -45.36 60.99
CA LEU A 1218 13.25 -46.19 59.93
C LEU A 1218 13.24 -47.68 60.31
N ASN A 1219 14.32 -48.17 60.92
CA ASN A 1219 14.41 -49.56 61.41
C ASN A 1219 13.43 -49.84 62.55
N LEU A 1220 13.22 -48.88 63.46
CA LEU A 1220 12.27 -49.01 64.56
C LEU A 1220 10.82 -49.01 64.06
N LEU A 1221 10.50 -48.19 63.06
CA LEU A 1221 9.17 -48.17 62.43
C LEU A 1221 8.88 -49.48 61.68
N GLU A 1222 9.89 -50.09 61.08
CA GLU A 1222 9.77 -51.39 60.41
C GLU A 1222 9.43 -52.52 61.39
N GLN A 1223 10.05 -52.56 62.57
CA GLN A 1223 9.74 -53.54 63.61
C GLN A 1223 8.33 -53.41 64.20
N LEU A 1224 7.72 -52.23 64.08
CA LEU A 1224 6.34 -51.96 64.52
C LEU A 1224 5.29 -52.17 63.43
N THR A 1225 5.70 -52.41 62.19
CA THR A 1225 4.76 -52.68 61.10
C THR A 1225 4.30 -54.14 61.22
N PRO A 1226 2.98 -54.42 61.31
CA PRO A 1226 2.51 -55.80 61.38
C PRO A 1226 2.90 -56.52 60.08
N SER A 1227 3.55 -57.69 60.21
CA SER A 1227 3.91 -58.56 59.10
C SER A 1227 2.66 -59.20 58.49
N SER A 1228 1.96 -58.49 57.60
CA SER A 1228 0.89 -59.08 56.77
C SER A 1228 1.20 -59.01 55.26
N GLU A 1229 2.48 -58.94 54.89
CA GLU A 1229 2.93 -58.99 53.48
C GLU A 1229 3.94 -60.13 53.22
N ALA A 1230 3.85 -61.21 54.00
CA ALA A 1230 4.56 -62.47 53.72
C ALA A 1230 3.59 -63.59 53.28
N SER A 1231 2.51 -63.25 52.57
CA SER A 1231 1.62 -64.23 51.92
C SER A 1231 0.79 -63.61 50.78
N ASN A 1232 1.44 -62.94 49.82
CA ASN A 1232 0.88 -62.76 48.47
C ASN A 1232 2.01 -62.55 47.45
N GLY A 1233 2.88 -63.55 47.33
CA GLY A 1233 3.59 -63.80 46.09
C GLY A 1233 2.65 -64.53 45.14
N GLY A 1234 1.87 -63.77 44.37
CA GLY A 1234 0.92 -64.32 43.42
C GLY A 1234 0.06 -63.24 42.77
N ILE A 1235 0.52 -62.76 41.61
CA ILE A 1235 -0.26 -62.05 40.56
C ILE A 1235 -0.74 -60.63 40.94
N GLN A 1236 0.06 -59.60 40.63
CA GLN A 1236 -0.10 -58.72 39.46
C GLN A 1236 1.07 -57.74 39.35
#